data_AF-A0A2P6VC74-F1
#
_entry.id   AF-A0A2P6VC74-F1
#
_cell.length_a   1.000
_cell.length_b   1.000
_cell.length_c   1.000
_cell.angle_alpha   90.00
_cell.angle_beta   90.00
_cell.angle_gamma   90.00
#
_symmetry.space_group_name_H-M   'P 1'
#
loop_
_entity.id
_entity.type
_entity.pdbx_description
1 polymer ?
#
loop_
_entity_poly.entity_id
_entity_poly.type
_entity_poly.pdbx_seq_one_letter_code
_entity_poly.pdbx_strand_id
1 'polypeptide(L)'
;MQAMAAAQAASQSACPDNDLPFSTLASDLGEPALSPDARLRMLLEQGKDVEQAVLGCLKDTLFDLHEGVVWGLLEPNFEEAQRQALVNAAANELHTDKQLCLQLAREHGLDERYAAALKKAAPRATADYERVGELKFGLLVWRANLRRDASLADDPQELEALLQGAYTQALRLIRRCGRRSQRYWSVQQAGSAPGQGSLRKVYGAAVQRAQNALLELVQGRQGVDAAALQRMFEQAPDPEAVEEEPEAEEEGDAGAAGGSPAPRAAGAHPGQQRQQQLAQQPQQRARRALRRLAAVPPAAAAAPAAPAAVDPATLKAYLKVQNGSDVRGVAIDTNPNEPITLTPAMMFFLGRAFAEWLSENKGHPVGTLRVSTGHDPRLSSPLMDASLAAGLAAAGAQVARFGGCTTPAMFMSCILPGHEYDGAIMITASHLPVNRNGAKFCTAEGGLEKADITALVTRAAELATKAGQLAADRCNDHAFVITAALQTSNELVRSVDFLPEYAAYLRELMKKAISHPAHPDAPLAGLKIVVNPGNGGGGFIAEQVLGPLGADVSPSIHLEPDGSFPNHIPNPEDKAAVAATRTAVLASKADMGIMLDTDVDRSGVVDSAGNGINRNRYIALMSAIALREHPGETVVTDSCTSNGLAAFIAALGGKHFRYKKGYKNIINKGVELNKAGVPCPLMMETSGHGAMRENYFLDDGAYGALKVVIEAVRRRLEGAGDIAELLADLREPVEAMEIRVALKAADVRAEGERVTAAFKEWVDAGCCGASHWQLEKENYEGWRVKVDEGDSSEGWILLRPSLHDPDVVLNVESEHEGGMRAILAHLLEFFKAHPEFDVCTGKVEDYVFAPAPAK
;
A
#
# COMPACT_ATOMS: atom_id res chain seq x y z
N MET A 1 19.23 -2.40 40.42
CA MET A 1 20.45 -2.15 39.63
C MET A 1 21.44 -3.33 39.65
N GLN A 2 21.91 -3.84 40.80
CA GLN A 2 22.84 -4.99 40.81
C GLN A 2 22.21 -6.34 40.34
N ALA A 3 20.89 -6.50 40.42
CA ALA A 3 20.19 -7.65 39.84
C ALA A 3 20.04 -7.58 38.30
N MET A 4 20.02 -6.38 37.70
CA MET A 4 20.00 -6.21 36.23
C MET A 4 21.38 -6.45 35.61
N ALA A 5 22.46 -6.09 36.32
CA ALA A 5 23.82 -6.38 35.88
C ALA A 5 24.14 -7.89 35.87
N ALA A 6 23.53 -8.68 36.76
CA ALA A 6 23.69 -10.14 36.80
C ALA A 6 22.93 -10.87 35.66
N ALA A 7 21.82 -10.31 35.18
CA ALA A 7 21.07 -10.86 34.03
C ALA A 7 21.78 -10.58 32.69
N GLN A 8 22.42 -9.42 32.55
CA GLN A 8 23.23 -9.08 31.37
C GLN A 8 24.52 -9.90 31.27
N ALA A 9 25.14 -10.27 32.39
CA ALA A 9 26.35 -11.09 32.40
C ALA A 9 26.11 -12.57 32.05
N ALA A 10 24.90 -13.10 32.30
CA ALA A 10 24.55 -14.49 31.99
C ALA A 10 24.17 -14.73 30.53
N SER A 11 23.82 -13.68 29.77
CA SER A 11 23.47 -13.76 28.35
C SER A 11 24.70 -13.81 27.42
N GLN A 12 25.91 -13.51 27.91
CA GLN A 12 27.11 -13.36 27.08
C GLN A 12 28.09 -14.55 27.10
N SER A 13 27.77 -15.68 27.75
CA SER A 13 28.75 -16.76 27.96
C SER A 13 28.38 -18.17 27.45
N ALA A 14 27.55 -18.30 26.41
CA ALA A 14 27.32 -19.61 25.78
C ALA A 14 27.40 -19.54 24.24
N CYS A 15 28.58 -19.95 23.74
CA CYS A 15 28.97 -20.22 22.35
C CYS A 15 29.10 -19.04 21.35
N PRO A 16 30.29 -18.86 20.73
CA PRO A 16 30.49 -18.00 19.57
C PRO A 16 30.21 -18.75 18.27
N ASP A 17 29.85 -17.97 17.25
CA ASP A 17 29.73 -18.28 15.82
C ASP A 17 28.35 -18.79 15.32
N ASN A 18 27.71 -17.89 14.54
CA ASN A 18 26.54 -18.05 13.68
C ASN A 18 25.23 -18.46 14.34
N ASP A 19 24.41 -17.46 14.70
CA ASP A 19 22.94 -17.51 14.58
C ASP A 19 22.38 -16.09 14.79
N LEU A 20 21.71 -15.53 13.77
CA LEU A 20 20.93 -14.29 13.88
C LEU A 20 19.50 -14.67 14.33
N PRO A 21 19.04 -14.29 15.53
CA PRO A 21 17.66 -14.51 15.95
C PRO A 21 16.72 -13.55 15.19
N PHE A 22 15.61 -14.09 14.71
CA PHE A 22 14.62 -13.45 13.83
C PHE A 22 13.95 -12.21 14.49
N SER A 23 14.03 -12.09 15.82
CA SER A 23 13.73 -10.88 16.59
C SER A 23 14.55 -9.63 16.22
N THR A 24 15.68 -9.78 15.52
CA THR A 24 16.48 -8.64 15.00
C THR A 24 16.07 -8.19 13.60
N LEU A 25 15.29 -8.98 12.85
CA LEU A 25 14.71 -8.56 11.56
C LEU A 25 13.43 -7.76 11.76
N ALA A 26 12.72 -7.97 12.87
CA ALA A 26 11.53 -7.19 13.24
C ALA A 26 11.87 -5.85 13.92
N SER A 27 13.10 -5.67 14.42
CA SER A 27 13.50 -4.44 15.13
C SER A 27 13.83 -3.25 14.23
N ASP A 28 13.98 -3.47 12.92
CA ASP A 28 14.17 -2.39 11.93
C ASP A 28 12.83 -1.77 11.47
N LEU A 29 11.69 -2.21 12.02
CA LEU A 29 10.33 -1.78 11.64
C LEU A 29 9.60 -0.88 12.67
N GLY A 30 10.32 -0.20 13.55
CA GLY A 30 9.84 1.06 14.14
C GLY A 30 8.97 1.02 15.42
N GLU A 31 8.43 -0.11 15.89
CA GLU A 31 8.04 -0.36 17.30
C GLU A 31 7.84 -1.88 17.53
N PRO A 32 8.07 -2.40 18.75
CA PRO A 32 8.08 -3.83 18.97
C PRO A 32 6.67 -4.39 18.76
N ALA A 33 6.52 -5.35 17.85
CA ALA A 33 5.37 -6.25 17.83
C ALA A 33 5.09 -6.66 19.29
N LEU A 34 3.88 -6.35 19.79
CA LEU A 34 3.50 -6.69 21.17
C LEU A 34 3.92 -8.14 21.39
N SER A 35 4.81 -8.36 22.36
CA SER A 35 5.24 -9.71 22.67
C SER A 35 3.99 -10.58 22.87
N PRO A 36 4.03 -11.88 22.52
CA PRO A 36 2.89 -12.76 22.74
C PRO A 36 2.34 -12.67 24.16
N ASP A 37 3.20 -12.36 25.14
CA ASP A 37 2.87 -12.02 26.53
C ASP A 37 2.00 -10.74 26.67
N ALA A 38 2.43 -9.61 26.12
CA ALA A 38 1.70 -8.35 26.23
C ALA A 38 0.35 -8.39 25.51
N ARG A 39 0.28 -9.08 24.36
CA ARG A 39 -0.96 -9.26 23.58
C ARG A 39 -1.95 -10.21 24.27
N LEU A 40 -1.45 -11.29 24.86
CA LEU A 40 -2.28 -12.21 25.64
C LEU A 40 -2.89 -11.49 26.86
N ARG A 41 -2.11 -10.68 27.58
CA ARG A 41 -2.60 -9.87 28.71
C ARG A 41 -3.70 -8.90 28.29
N MET A 42 -3.52 -8.19 27.18
CA MET A 42 -4.52 -7.26 26.65
C MET A 42 -5.84 -7.98 26.30
N LEU A 43 -5.78 -9.15 25.66
CA LEU A 43 -6.98 -9.91 25.29
C LEU A 43 -7.73 -10.46 26.51
N LEU A 44 -7.01 -10.81 27.57
CA LEU A 44 -7.58 -11.22 28.86
C LEU A 44 -8.22 -10.03 29.61
N GLU A 45 -7.60 -8.85 29.57
CA GLU A 45 -8.15 -7.61 30.16
C GLU A 45 -9.44 -7.15 29.44
N GLN A 46 -9.59 -7.47 28.16
CA GLN A 46 -10.80 -7.21 27.36
C GLN A 46 -11.94 -8.21 27.63
N GLY A 47 -11.80 -9.09 28.63
CA GLY A 47 -12.84 -10.02 29.05
C GLY A 47 -13.06 -11.20 28.10
N LYS A 48 -12.14 -11.45 27.15
CA LYS A 48 -12.16 -12.69 26.37
C LYS A 48 -11.78 -13.85 27.27
N ASP A 49 -12.41 -15.00 27.06
CA ASP A 49 -11.97 -16.20 27.74
C ASP A 49 -10.55 -16.58 27.29
N VAL A 50 -9.85 -17.27 28.18
CA VAL A 50 -8.42 -17.60 28.02
C VAL A 50 -8.17 -18.44 26.77
N GLU A 51 -9.12 -19.30 26.38
CA GLU A 51 -8.99 -20.15 25.19
C GLU A 51 -9.05 -19.32 23.90
N GLN A 52 -9.97 -18.34 23.84
CA GLN A 52 -10.06 -17.41 22.71
C GLN A 52 -8.90 -16.41 22.65
N ALA A 53 -8.39 -15.96 23.80
CA ALA A 53 -7.23 -15.07 23.85
C ALA A 53 -5.95 -15.76 23.32
N VAL A 54 -5.74 -17.03 23.69
CA VAL A 54 -4.62 -17.85 23.22
C VAL A 54 -4.74 -18.23 21.74
N LEU A 55 -5.95 -18.62 21.28
CA LEU A 55 -6.21 -18.92 19.86
C LEU A 55 -6.05 -17.68 18.97
N GLY A 56 -6.45 -16.50 19.44
CA GLY A 56 -6.20 -15.22 18.76
C GLY A 56 -4.71 -14.93 18.63
N CYS A 57 -3.97 -15.03 19.75
CA CYS A 57 -2.54 -14.77 19.77
C CYS A 57 -1.76 -15.72 18.82
N LEU A 58 -2.08 -17.03 18.82
CA LEU A 58 -1.48 -18.01 17.92
C LEU A 58 -1.83 -17.76 16.44
N LYS A 59 -3.08 -17.39 16.14
CA LYS A 59 -3.55 -17.13 14.77
C LYS A 59 -2.88 -15.90 14.18
N ASP A 60 -2.69 -14.85 14.97
CA ASP A 60 -2.08 -13.61 14.53
C ASP A 60 -0.55 -13.75 14.41
N THR A 61 0.10 -14.47 15.35
CA THR A 61 1.53 -14.82 15.23
C THR A 61 1.80 -15.65 13.96
N LEU A 62 0.90 -16.57 13.61
CA LEU A 62 0.97 -17.35 12.37
C LEU A 62 0.73 -16.50 11.11
N PHE A 63 -0.04 -15.42 11.21
CA PHE A 63 -0.25 -14.46 10.12
C PHE A 63 1.02 -13.62 9.90
N ASP A 64 1.63 -13.13 10.99
CA ASP A 64 2.88 -12.36 10.96
C ASP A 64 4.04 -13.21 10.40
N LEU A 65 4.09 -14.51 10.73
CA LEU A 65 5.03 -15.47 10.16
C LEU A 65 4.79 -15.78 8.67
N HIS A 66 3.52 -15.84 8.24
CA HIS A 66 3.17 -16.01 6.83
C HIS A 66 3.56 -14.77 6.00
N GLU A 67 3.32 -13.57 6.53
CA GLU A 67 3.76 -12.31 5.92
C GLU A 67 5.29 -12.27 5.83
N GLY A 68 6.02 -12.56 6.91
CA GLY A 68 7.50 -12.53 6.94
C GLY A 68 8.18 -13.51 5.97
N VAL A 69 7.62 -14.71 5.80
CA VAL A 69 8.15 -15.70 4.83
C VAL A 69 7.84 -15.30 3.39
N VAL A 70 6.65 -14.74 3.12
CA VAL A 70 6.30 -14.18 1.81
C VAL A 70 7.22 -13.01 1.47
N TRP A 71 7.52 -12.15 2.44
CA TRP A 71 8.45 -11.03 2.33
C TRP A 71 9.90 -11.47 2.01
N GLY A 72 10.46 -12.39 2.78
CA GLY A 72 11.83 -12.89 2.55
C GLY A 72 11.99 -13.63 1.22
N LEU A 73 10.91 -14.19 0.67
CA LEU A 73 10.90 -14.83 -0.65
C LEU A 73 10.71 -13.83 -1.81
N LEU A 74 10.21 -12.62 -1.56
CA LEU A 74 10.02 -11.57 -2.57
C LEU A 74 11.16 -10.54 -2.60
N GLU A 75 12.05 -10.54 -1.60
CA GLU A 75 13.24 -9.69 -1.56
C GLU A 75 14.34 -10.19 -2.54
N PRO A 76 14.81 -9.35 -3.49
CA PRO A 76 15.75 -9.77 -4.53
C PRO A 76 17.17 -10.04 -4.02
N ASN A 77 17.52 -9.58 -2.81
CA ASN A 77 18.90 -9.65 -2.29
C ASN A 77 19.23 -10.93 -1.50
N PHE A 78 18.25 -11.81 -1.23
CA PHE A 78 18.51 -13.05 -0.51
C PHE A 78 18.96 -14.18 -1.45
N GLU A 79 20.14 -14.74 -1.17
CA GLU A 79 20.61 -16.00 -1.76
C GLU A 79 19.74 -17.19 -1.31
N GLU A 80 19.71 -18.27 -2.09
CA GLU A 80 18.90 -19.46 -1.83
C GLU A 80 19.12 -20.07 -0.43
N ALA A 81 20.37 -20.05 0.06
CA ALA A 81 20.71 -20.52 1.40
C ALA A 81 20.10 -19.63 2.50
N GLN A 82 19.98 -18.33 2.26
CA GLN A 82 19.40 -17.36 3.18
C GLN A 82 17.86 -17.45 3.19
N ARG A 83 17.24 -17.72 2.02
CA ARG A 83 15.79 -18.05 1.93
C ARG A 83 15.45 -19.31 2.71
N GLN A 84 16.29 -20.34 2.60
CA GLN A 84 16.11 -21.58 3.36
C GLN A 84 16.35 -21.37 4.86
N ALA A 85 17.28 -20.49 5.24
CA ALA A 85 17.51 -20.10 6.63
C ALA A 85 16.31 -19.31 7.21
N LEU A 86 15.70 -18.42 6.44
CA LEU A 86 14.47 -17.69 6.81
C LEU A 86 13.30 -18.63 7.08
N VAL A 87 13.07 -19.62 6.22
CA VAL A 87 12.05 -20.66 6.42
C VAL A 87 12.33 -21.49 7.68
N ASN A 88 13.60 -21.81 7.95
CA ASN A 88 13.99 -22.58 9.13
C ASN A 88 13.91 -21.73 10.43
N ALA A 89 14.21 -20.43 10.35
CA ALA A 89 14.14 -19.50 11.47
C ALA A 89 12.68 -19.20 11.86
N ALA A 90 11.79 -19.03 10.87
CA ALA A 90 10.34 -18.99 11.05
C ALA A 90 9.80 -20.23 11.78
N ALA A 91 10.28 -21.42 11.40
CA ALA A 91 9.91 -22.67 12.08
C ALA A 91 10.41 -22.74 13.54
N ASN A 92 11.56 -22.11 13.84
CA ASN A 92 12.15 -22.05 15.19
C ASN A 92 11.50 -20.99 16.09
N GLU A 93 11.09 -19.84 15.56
CA GLU A 93 10.35 -18.82 16.33
C GLU A 93 8.95 -19.30 16.72
N LEU A 94 8.23 -19.96 15.80
CA LEU A 94 6.96 -20.59 16.10
C LEU A 94 7.07 -21.66 17.21
N HIS A 95 8.23 -22.32 17.29
CA HIS A 95 8.54 -23.24 18.37
C HIS A 95 8.80 -22.52 19.71
N THR A 96 9.39 -21.33 19.68
CA THR A 96 9.79 -20.55 20.86
C THR A 96 8.59 -19.81 21.48
N ASP A 97 7.74 -19.19 20.67
CA ASP A 97 6.50 -18.53 21.12
C ASP A 97 5.47 -19.52 21.67
N LYS A 98 5.47 -20.74 21.15
CA LYS A 98 4.73 -21.87 21.71
C LYS A 98 5.18 -22.21 23.14
N GLN A 99 6.48 -22.16 23.43
CA GLN A 99 6.98 -22.42 24.79
C GLN A 99 6.64 -21.27 25.75
N LEU A 100 6.68 -20.02 25.27
CA LEU A 100 6.32 -18.84 26.05
C LEU A 100 4.82 -18.82 26.44
N CYS A 101 3.94 -19.13 25.49
CA CYS A 101 2.50 -19.30 25.76
C CYS A 101 2.20 -20.45 26.74
N LEU A 102 2.98 -21.53 26.69
CA LEU A 102 2.88 -22.65 27.63
C LEU A 102 3.41 -22.31 29.02
N GLN A 103 4.39 -21.42 29.13
CA GLN A 103 4.95 -20.94 30.39
C GLN A 103 3.98 -19.98 31.11
N LEU A 104 3.43 -19.01 30.38
CA LEU A 104 2.46 -18.04 30.91
C LEU A 104 1.15 -18.68 31.40
N ALA A 105 0.69 -19.74 30.71
CA ALA A 105 -0.47 -20.51 31.15
C ALA A 105 -0.26 -21.22 32.51
N ARG A 106 1.00 -21.59 32.84
CA ARG A 106 1.35 -22.16 34.15
C ARG A 106 1.44 -21.07 35.22
N GLU A 107 2.02 -19.92 34.89
CA GLU A 107 2.17 -18.78 35.81
C GLU A 107 0.83 -18.20 36.27
N HIS A 108 -0.25 -18.38 35.49
CA HIS A 108 -1.63 -18.02 35.86
C HIS A 108 -2.49 -19.19 36.42
N GLY A 109 -1.90 -20.33 36.79
CA GLY A 109 -2.56 -21.37 37.58
C GLY A 109 -3.53 -22.31 36.84
N LEU A 110 -3.36 -22.51 35.53
CA LEU A 110 -4.29 -23.31 34.69
C LEU A 110 -3.92 -24.81 34.58
N ASP A 111 -3.23 -25.36 35.58
CA ASP A 111 -2.25 -26.44 35.38
C ASP A 111 -2.76 -27.83 34.95
N GLU A 112 -3.97 -28.31 35.30
CA GLU A 112 -4.26 -29.74 35.12
C GLU A 112 -5.25 -30.10 33.98
N ARG A 113 -6.27 -29.27 33.72
CA ARG A 113 -7.21 -29.52 32.61
C ARG A 113 -6.73 -28.93 31.27
N TYR A 114 -6.03 -27.80 31.31
CA TYR A 114 -5.57 -27.09 30.12
C TYR A 114 -4.29 -27.71 29.53
N ALA A 115 -3.35 -28.18 30.37
CA ALA A 115 -2.17 -28.95 29.93
C ALA A 115 -2.55 -30.28 29.25
N ALA A 116 -3.65 -30.92 29.68
CA ALA A 116 -4.18 -32.13 29.07
C ALA A 116 -4.88 -31.86 27.72
N ALA A 117 -5.52 -30.69 27.55
CA ALA A 117 -6.13 -30.25 26.29
C ALA A 117 -5.07 -29.84 25.26
N LEU A 118 -4.07 -29.03 25.64
CA LEU A 118 -2.95 -28.61 24.77
C LEU A 118 -2.00 -29.77 24.42
N LYS A 119 -1.70 -30.72 25.33
CA LYS A 119 -0.97 -31.96 24.98
C LYS A 119 -1.71 -32.82 23.96
N LYS A 120 -3.05 -32.79 23.95
CA LYS A 120 -3.89 -33.55 23.01
C LYS A 120 -4.13 -32.83 21.68
N ALA A 121 -4.20 -31.50 21.69
CA ALA A 121 -4.56 -30.69 20.53
C ALA A 121 -3.35 -30.18 19.74
N ALA A 122 -2.23 -29.84 20.38
CA ALA A 122 -1.11 -29.17 19.72
C ALA A 122 -0.30 -30.06 18.73
N PRO A 123 -0.02 -31.35 19.00
CA PRO A 123 0.65 -32.19 18.02
C PRO A 123 -0.25 -32.53 16.82
N ARG A 124 -1.58 -32.58 17.05
CA ARG A 124 -2.58 -32.80 15.99
C ARG A 124 -2.77 -31.55 15.13
N ALA A 125 -2.94 -30.38 15.73
CA ALA A 125 -3.16 -29.14 14.99
C ALA A 125 -1.92 -28.72 14.19
N THR A 126 -0.72 -28.67 14.80
CA THR A 126 0.49 -28.24 14.08
C THR A 126 0.89 -29.24 12.99
N ALA A 127 0.84 -30.54 13.26
CA ALA A 127 1.18 -31.55 12.26
C ALA A 127 0.08 -31.77 11.21
N ASP A 128 -1.20 -31.65 11.54
CA ASP A 128 -2.27 -31.67 10.54
C ASP A 128 -2.27 -30.38 9.71
N TYR A 129 -1.88 -29.21 10.24
CA TYR A 129 -1.83 -27.96 9.46
C TYR A 129 -0.58 -27.82 8.58
N GLU A 130 0.60 -28.26 9.05
CA GLU A 130 1.80 -28.39 8.21
C GLU A 130 1.56 -29.39 7.08
N ARG A 131 0.93 -30.54 7.37
CA ARG A 131 0.66 -31.59 6.37
C ARG A 131 -0.51 -31.24 5.45
N VAL A 132 -1.55 -30.58 5.95
CA VAL A 132 -2.67 -30.08 5.12
C VAL A 132 -2.21 -28.86 4.32
N GLY A 133 -1.31 -28.04 4.83
CA GLY A 133 -0.66 -26.94 4.12
C GLY A 133 0.21 -27.46 2.97
N GLU A 134 1.14 -28.37 3.24
CA GLU A 134 1.99 -29.01 2.22
C GLU A 134 1.18 -29.83 1.20
N LEU A 135 0.17 -30.59 1.64
CA LEU A 135 -0.67 -31.40 0.75
C LEU A 135 -1.62 -30.53 -0.07
N LYS A 136 -2.22 -29.47 0.51
CA LYS A 136 -3.05 -28.51 -0.26
C LYS A 136 -2.20 -27.71 -1.23
N PHE A 137 -1.04 -27.22 -0.81
CA PHE A 137 -0.09 -26.49 -1.64
C PHE A 137 0.43 -27.37 -2.78
N GLY A 138 0.88 -28.59 -2.49
CA GLY A 138 1.32 -29.57 -3.48
C GLY A 138 0.22 -29.99 -4.46
N LEU A 139 -1.02 -30.18 -3.98
CA LEU A 139 -2.17 -30.49 -4.85
C LEU A 139 -2.67 -29.28 -5.66
N LEU A 140 -2.54 -28.05 -5.14
CA LEU A 140 -2.88 -26.81 -5.86
C LEU A 140 -1.88 -26.54 -7.00
N VAL A 141 -0.58 -26.64 -6.71
CA VAL A 141 0.50 -26.54 -7.71
C VAL A 141 0.38 -27.66 -8.74
N TRP A 142 0.09 -28.89 -8.31
CA TRP A 142 -0.15 -30.03 -9.21
C TRP A 142 -1.38 -29.81 -10.11
N ARG A 143 -2.51 -29.33 -9.57
CA ARG A 143 -3.74 -29.07 -10.33
C ARG A 143 -3.56 -27.94 -11.35
N ALA A 144 -2.80 -26.89 -11.00
CA ALA A 144 -2.49 -25.78 -11.89
C ALA A 144 -1.59 -26.23 -13.07
N ASN A 145 -0.54 -27.00 -12.79
CA ASN A 145 0.34 -27.56 -13.82
C ASN A 145 -0.40 -28.57 -14.73
N LEU A 146 -1.23 -29.43 -14.14
CA LEU A 146 -2.02 -30.41 -14.89
C LEU A 146 -3.03 -29.76 -15.84
N ARG A 147 -3.70 -28.68 -15.41
CA ARG A 147 -4.63 -27.93 -16.26
C ARG A 147 -3.94 -27.29 -17.45
N ARG A 148 -2.74 -26.74 -17.22
CA ARG A 148 -1.90 -26.13 -18.27
C ARG A 148 -1.37 -27.18 -19.25
N ASP A 149 -0.86 -28.29 -18.76
CA ASP A 149 -0.24 -29.32 -19.62
C ASP A 149 -1.32 -30.10 -20.40
N ALA A 150 -2.50 -30.34 -19.81
CA ALA A 150 -3.65 -30.96 -20.51
C ALA A 150 -4.36 -30.04 -21.51
N SER A 151 -4.22 -28.71 -21.38
CA SER A 151 -4.72 -27.76 -22.38
C SER A 151 -3.79 -27.61 -23.60
N LEU A 152 -2.59 -28.19 -23.53
CA LEU A 152 -1.57 -28.15 -24.58
C LEU A 152 -1.43 -29.48 -25.37
N ALA A 153 -2.09 -30.55 -24.94
CA ALA A 153 -2.05 -31.85 -25.61
C ALA A 153 -3.22 -32.01 -26.60
N ASP A 154 -2.88 -32.10 -27.89
CA ASP A 154 -3.84 -32.28 -29.01
C ASP A 154 -4.06 -33.76 -29.38
N ASP A 155 -3.12 -34.66 -29.03
CA ASP A 155 -3.22 -36.11 -29.27
C ASP A 155 -3.87 -36.83 -28.07
N PRO A 156 -4.99 -37.55 -28.26
CA PRO A 156 -5.65 -38.32 -27.20
C PRO A 156 -4.75 -39.36 -26.50
N GLN A 157 -3.79 -39.98 -27.20
CA GLN A 157 -2.88 -40.97 -26.61
C GLN A 157 -1.80 -40.32 -25.75
N GLU A 158 -1.32 -39.15 -26.17
CA GLU A 158 -0.36 -38.34 -25.41
C GLU A 158 -1.00 -37.76 -24.15
N LEU A 159 -2.25 -37.27 -24.27
CA LEU A 159 -3.06 -36.80 -23.15
C LEU A 159 -3.33 -37.93 -22.15
N GLU A 160 -3.66 -39.14 -22.60
CA GLU A 160 -3.87 -40.29 -21.72
C GLU A 160 -2.59 -40.68 -20.96
N ALA A 161 -1.44 -40.74 -21.64
CA ALA A 161 -0.14 -41.01 -21.02
C ALA A 161 0.27 -39.92 -20.01
N LEU A 162 -0.04 -38.65 -20.30
CA LEU A 162 0.25 -37.51 -19.45
C LEU A 162 -0.63 -37.50 -18.19
N LEU A 163 -1.93 -37.82 -18.34
CA LEU A 163 -2.86 -37.99 -17.23
C LEU A 163 -2.49 -39.19 -16.35
N GLN A 164 -2.02 -40.29 -16.94
CA GLN A 164 -1.48 -41.45 -16.23
C GLN A 164 -0.23 -41.10 -15.41
N GLY A 165 0.72 -40.38 -16.02
CA GLY A 165 1.91 -39.88 -15.35
C GLY A 165 1.58 -38.93 -14.21
N ALA A 166 0.65 -38.01 -14.43
CA ALA A 166 0.22 -37.03 -13.44
C ALA A 166 -0.52 -37.66 -12.26
N TYR A 167 -1.41 -38.62 -12.51
CA TYR A 167 -2.09 -39.39 -11.46
C TYR A 167 -1.10 -40.20 -10.64
N THR A 168 -0.12 -40.84 -11.30
CA THR A 168 0.96 -41.58 -10.63
C THR A 168 1.82 -40.65 -9.74
N GLN A 169 2.10 -39.43 -10.19
CA GLN A 169 2.83 -38.44 -9.39
C GLN A 169 2.01 -37.94 -8.19
N ALA A 170 0.70 -37.68 -8.38
CA ALA A 170 -0.19 -37.32 -7.28
C ALA A 170 -0.28 -38.44 -6.23
N LEU A 171 -0.41 -39.70 -6.68
CA LEU A 171 -0.39 -40.86 -5.80
C LEU A 171 0.96 -41.02 -5.08
N ARG A 172 2.09 -40.76 -5.75
CA ARG A 172 3.41 -40.76 -5.10
C ARG A 172 3.55 -39.66 -4.06
N LEU A 173 3.03 -38.46 -4.32
CA LEU A 173 3.02 -37.34 -3.37
C LEU A 173 2.16 -37.68 -2.14
N ILE A 174 0.92 -38.15 -2.37
CA ILE A 174 -0.01 -38.61 -1.34
C ILE A 174 0.63 -39.76 -0.52
N ARG A 175 1.27 -40.75 -1.17
CA ARG A 175 1.96 -41.87 -0.51
C ARG A 175 3.24 -41.45 0.23
N ARG A 176 3.98 -40.44 -0.25
CA ARG A 176 5.20 -39.92 0.41
C ARG A 176 4.84 -39.21 1.72
N CYS A 177 3.77 -38.42 1.71
CA CYS A 177 3.18 -37.82 2.91
C CYS A 177 2.63 -38.91 3.87
N GLY A 178 2.03 -39.97 3.32
CA GLY A 178 1.57 -41.15 4.08
C GLY A 178 2.67 -41.97 4.74
N ARG A 179 3.77 -42.31 4.04
CA ARG A 179 4.87 -43.16 4.56
C ARG A 179 5.73 -42.48 5.62
N ARG A 180 5.93 -41.16 5.52
CA ARG A 180 6.55 -40.36 6.62
C ARG A 180 5.69 -40.38 7.89
N SER A 181 4.38 -40.54 7.76
CA SER A 181 3.44 -40.66 8.89
C SER A 181 3.50 -42.03 9.56
N GLN A 182 3.67 -43.14 8.80
CA GLN A 182 3.78 -44.49 9.36
C GLN A 182 5.11 -44.75 10.09
N ARG A 183 6.26 -44.30 9.55
CA ARG A 183 7.58 -44.44 10.21
C ARG A 183 7.68 -43.72 11.56
N TYR A 184 6.89 -42.65 11.76
CA TYR A 184 6.83 -41.94 13.04
C TYR A 184 5.91 -42.64 14.06
N TRP A 185 4.97 -43.47 13.59
CA TRP A 185 4.02 -44.20 14.43
C TRP A 185 4.49 -45.61 14.82
N SER A 186 5.33 -46.27 14.02
CA SER A 186 5.96 -47.54 14.38
C SER A 186 6.94 -47.41 15.54
N VAL A 187 7.47 -46.20 15.79
CA VAL A 187 8.33 -45.87 16.95
C VAL A 187 7.51 -45.68 18.24
N GLN A 188 6.18 -45.58 18.17
CA GLN A 188 5.33 -45.24 19.33
C GLN A 188 4.19 -46.23 19.64
N GLN A 189 4.21 -47.47 19.14
CA GLN A 189 3.31 -48.52 19.65
C GLN A 189 4.02 -49.51 20.57
N ALA A 190 4.12 -49.11 21.85
CA ALA A 190 3.99 -50.01 22.98
C ALA A 190 2.90 -49.46 23.91
N GLY A 191 1.64 -49.43 23.45
CA GLY A 191 0.49 -49.08 24.29
C GLY A 191 -0.68 -48.40 23.57
N SER A 192 -1.76 -49.17 23.36
CA SER A 192 -3.17 -48.79 23.11
C SER A 192 -3.55 -47.88 21.92
N ALA A 193 -4.27 -48.48 20.96
CA ALA A 193 -4.82 -47.88 19.75
C ALA A 193 -6.24 -47.29 19.94
N PRO A 194 -6.47 -46.03 19.50
CA PRO A 194 -7.70 -45.69 18.76
C PRO A 194 -7.49 -44.60 17.67
N GLY A 195 -6.42 -44.65 16.87
CA GLY A 195 -6.02 -43.56 15.96
C GLY A 195 -6.12 -43.78 14.43
N GLN A 196 -6.26 -45.01 13.93
CA GLN A 196 -6.10 -45.29 12.49
C GLN A 196 -7.28 -44.82 11.60
N GLY A 197 -8.44 -44.45 12.17
CA GLY A 197 -9.67 -44.18 11.41
C GLY A 197 -9.79 -42.80 10.74
N SER A 198 -9.13 -41.74 11.23
CA SER A 198 -9.33 -40.37 10.68
C SER A 198 -8.45 -40.06 9.48
N LEU A 199 -7.19 -40.52 9.48
CA LEU A 199 -6.26 -40.32 8.35
C LEU A 199 -6.65 -41.13 7.12
N ARG A 200 -7.16 -42.37 7.29
CA ARG A 200 -7.71 -43.16 6.16
C ARG A 200 -8.85 -42.44 5.44
N LYS A 201 -9.73 -41.73 6.17
CA LYS A 201 -10.82 -40.93 5.58
C LYS A 201 -10.30 -39.70 4.84
N VAL A 202 -9.27 -39.02 5.37
CA VAL A 202 -8.67 -37.82 4.74
C VAL A 202 -7.89 -38.19 3.47
N TYR A 203 -7.10 -39.26 3.51
CA TYR A 203 -6.38 -39.76 2.32
C TYR A 203 -7.33 -40.31 1.27
N GLY A 204 -8.34 -41.08 1.66
CA GLY A 204 -9.40 -41.52 0.75
C GLY A 204 -10.12 -40.35 0.08
N ALA A 205 -10.44 -39.30 0.83
CA ALA A 205 -11.04 -38.09 0.28
C ALA A 205 -10.10 -37.31 -0.65
N ALA A 206 -8.79 -37.28 -0.39
CA ALA A 206 -7.81 -36.61 -1.25
C ALA A 206 -7.59 -37.36 -2.57
N VAL A 207 -7.50 -38.69 -2.52
CA VAL A 207 -7.42 -39.56 -3.71
C VAL A 207 -8.70 -39.41 -4.55
N GLN A 208 -9.88 -39.44 -3.91
CA GLN A 208 -11.15 -39.25 -4.60
C GLN A 208 -11.24 -37.88 -5.29
N ARG A 209 -10.76 -36.80 -4.65
CA ARG A 209 -10.74 -35.46 -5.25
C ARG A 209 -9.77 -35.36 -6.43
N ALA A 210 -8.60 -36.01 -6.35
CA ALA A 210 -7.66 -36.06 -7.46
C ALA A 210 -8.23 -36.84 -8.66
N GLN A 211 -8.91 -37.95 -8.41
CA GLN A 211 -9.63 -38.73 -9.44
C GLN A 211 -10.74 -37.91 -10.09
N ASN A 212 -11.57 -37.22 -9.29
CA ASN A 212 -12.66 -36.38 -9.81
C ASN A 212 -12.11 -35.23 -10.67
N ALA A 213 -11.03 -34.57 -10.26
CA ALA A 213 -10.40 -33.49 -11.02
C ALA A 213 -9.82 -33.96 -12.36
N LEU A 214 -9.33 -35.21 -12.44
CA LEU A 214 -8.86 -35.82 -13.68
C LEU A 214 -10.03 -36.20 -14.61
N LEU A 215 -11.14 -36.74 -14.06
CA LEU A 215 -12.34 -37.05 -14.83
C LEU A 215 -13.00 -35.80 -15.41
N GLU A 216 -13.02 -34.70 -14.65
CA GLU A 216 -13.49 -33.38 -15.12
C GLU A 216 -12.68 -32.86 -16.32
N LEU A 217 -11.38 -33.14 -16.39
CA LEU A 217 -10.50 -32.67 -17.48
C LEU A 217 -10.71 -33.43 -18.80
N VAL A 218 -11.24 -34.65 -18.71
CA VAL A 218 -11.43 -35.57 -19.85
C VAL A 218 -12.88 -35.58 -20.33
N GLN A 219 -13.83 -35.19 -19.46
CA GLN A 219 -15.25 -35.11 -19.79
C GLN A 219 -15.51 -34.22 -21.01
N GLY A 220 -16.05 -34.81 -22.08
CA GLY A 220 -16.41 -34.09 -23.31
C GLY A 220 -15.30 -33.98 -24.36
N ARG A 221 -14.10 -34.51 -24.12
CA ARG A 221 -13.03 -34.57 -25.15
C ARG A 221 -13.16 -35.82 -26.04
N GLN A 222 -13.09 -35.64 -27.36
CA GLN A 222 -13.15 -36.77 -28.30
C GLN A 222 -11.85 -37.59 -28.26
N GLY A 223 -11.97 -38.91 -28.24
CA GLY A 223 -10.84 -39.84 -28.35
C GLY A 223 -10.24 -40.34 -27.02
N VAL A 224 -10.69 -39.84 -25.87
CA VAL A 224 -10.25 -40.33 -24.55
C VAL A 224 -11.39 -41.07 -23.85
N ASP A 225 -11.21 -42.37 -23.59
CA ASP A 225 -12.22 -43.20 -22.93
C ASP A 225 -12.21 -42.96 -21.42
N ALA A 226 -13.14 -42.13 -20.93
CA ALA A 226 -13.32 -41.88 -19.50
C ALA A 226 -13.57 -43.18 -18.70
N ALA A 227 -14.16 -44.22 -19.31
CA ALA A 227 -14.35 -45.51 -18.67
C ALA A 227 -13.05 -46.34 -18.63
N ALA A 228 -12.09 -46.10 -19.52
CA ALA A 228 -10.75 -46.69 -19.43
C ALA A 228 -9.94 -46.03 -18.28
N LEU A 229 -10.01 -44.70 -18.14
CA LEU A 229 -9.41 -43.98 -17.01
C LEU A 229 -10.02 -44.40 -15.67
N GLN A 230 -11.35 -44.58 -15.60
CA GLN A 230 -12.04 -45.09 -14.42
C GLN A 230 -11.57 -46.50 -14.05
N ARG A 231 -11.51 -47.42 -15.03
CA ARG A 231 -11.01 -48.80 -14.83
C ARG A 231 -9.55 -48.82 -14.37
N MET A 232 -8.74 -47.89 -14.85
CA MET A 232 -7.37 -47.73 -14.41
C MET A 232 -7.27 -47.24 -12.96
N PHE A 233 -8.15 -46.34 -12.52
CA PHE A 233 -8.22 -45.93 -11.11
C PHE A 233 -8.62 -47.09 -10.19
N GLU A 234 -9.49 -47.99 -10.66
CA GLU A 234 -9.92 -49.19 -9.95
C GLU A 234 -8.85 -50.30 -9.93
N GLN A 235 -7.97 -50.34 -10.94
CA GLN A 235 -6.84 -51.30 -11.04
C GLN A 235 -5.54 -50.80 -10.41
N ALA A 236 -5.46 -49.51 -10.04
CA ALA A 236 -4.29 -48.95 -9.38
C ALA A 236 -4.08 -49.65 -8.02
N PRO A 237 -2.85 -50.10 -7.70
CA PRO A 237 -2.61 -50.92 -6.52
C PRO A 237 -3.06 -50.19 -5.25
N ASP A 238 -3.68 -50.94 -4.34
CA ASP A 238 -4.05 -50.46 -3.01
C ASP A 238 -2.82 -49.74 -2.39
N PRO A 239 -2.95 -48.48 -1.92
CA PRO A 239 -1.85 -47.72 -1.34
C PRO A 239 -1.04 -48.46 -0.27
N GLU A 240 -1.60 -49.53 0.33
CA GLU A 240 -0.95 -50.36 1.35
C GLU A 240 -0.22 -51.62 0.81
N ALA A 241 -0.37 -52.02 -0.46
CA ALA A 241 -0.01 -53.38 -0.93
C ALA A 241 1.26 -53.54 -1.80
N VAL A 242 2.18 -52.56 -1.86
CA VAL A 242 3.44 -52.69 -2.62
C VAL A 242 4.58 -53.06 -1.67
N GLU A 243 5.03 -54.32 -1.71
CA GLU A 243 6.18 -54.84 -0.95
C GLU A 243 7.53 -54.25 -1.41
N GLU A 244 8.49 -54.28 -0.48
CA GLU A 244 9.83 -53.70 -0.53
C GLU A 244 10.65 -54.13 -1.77
N GLU A 245 11.29 -53.17 -2.46
CA GLU A 245 12.53 -53.49 -3.19
C GLU A 245 13.69 -53.39 -2.19
N PRO A 246 14.55 -54.41 -2.07
CA PRO A 246 15.63 -54.42 -1.09
C PRO A 246 16.76 -53.46 -1.50
N GLU A 247 17.20 -52.64 -0.55
CA GLU A 247 18.47 -51.92 -0.64
C GLU A 247 19.61 -52.94 -0.44
N ALA A 248 20.53 -53.02 -1.39
CA ALA A 248 21.67 -53.94 -1.32
C ALA A 248 22.62 -53.54 -0.17
N GLU A 249 22.90 -54.50 0.71
CA GLU A 249 23.87 -54.42 1.81
C GLU A 249 25.31 -54.40 1.26
N GLU A 250 26.13 -53.41 1.67
CA GLU A 250 27.59 -53.45 1.50
C GLU A 250 28.20 -54.22 2.69
N GLU A 251 28.61 -55.46 2.45
CA GLU A 251 29.46 -56.26 3.34
C GLU A 251 30.84 -55.60 3.50
N GLY A 252 31.32 -55.58 4.74
CA GLY A 252 32.71 -55.27 5.06
C GLY A 252 33.62 -56.47 4.84
N ASP A 253 34.82 -56.22 4.32
CA ASP A 253 35.94 -57.15 4.47
C ASP A 253 37.23 -56.41 4.81
N ALA A 254 37.96 -56.97 5.77
CA ALA A 254 39.20 -56.49 6.33
C ALA A 254 40.31 -57.48 5.96
N GLY A 255 41.30 -57.02 5.19
CA GLY A 255 42.46 -57.80 4.77
C GLY A 255 43.80 -57.09 5.01
N ALA A 256 44.46 -57.48 6.12
CA ALA A 256 45.89 -57.51 6.46
C ALA A 256 46.96 -56.61 5.78
N ALA A 257 47.64 -55.85 6.65
CA ALA A 257 49.09 -55.75 6.90
C ALA A 257 50.11 -55.18 5.86
N GLY A 258 50.83 -54.12 6.28
CA GLY A 258 52.28 -53.97 6.03
C GLY A 258 52.86 -52.55 5.83
N GLY A 259 53.57 -52.01 6.84
CA GLY A 259 54.75 -51.13 6.65
C GLY A 259 54.68 -49.62 6.97
N SER A 260 55.45 -49.19 7.99
CA SER A 260 55.89 -47.80 8.30
C SER A 260 57.37 -47.60 7.84
N PRO A 261 58.05 -46.42 7.86
CA PRO A 261 57.61 -45.00 7.94
C PRO A 261 58.41 -43.93 7.08
N ALA A 262 57.82 -42.71 6.94
CA ALA A 262 58.40 -41.33 6.84
C ALA A 262 59.23 -40.81 5.61
N PRO A 263 59.40 -39.47 5.35
CA PRO A 263 58.47 -38.32 5.48
C PRO A 263 58.48 -37.27 4.31
N ARG A 264 57.45 -36.39 4.28
CA ARG A 264 57.35 -34.99 3.76
C ARG A 264 57.28 -34.68 2.23
N ALA A 265 56.10 -34.22 1.80
CA ALA A 265 55.87 -32.89 1.19
C ALA A 265 54.36 -32.56 1.23
N ALA A 266 54.00 -31.32 1.56
CA ALA A 266 52.62 -30.89 1.84
C ALA A 266 51.74 -30.85 0.57
N GLY A 267 50.61 -31.57 0.59
CA GLY A 267 49.55 -31.55 -0.42
C GLY A 267 48.21 -31.81 0.26
N ALA A 268 47.17 -31.11 -0.20
CA ALA A 268 45.86 -30.98 0.43
C ALA A 268 45.17 -32.30 0.84
N HIS A 269 44.43 -32.28 1.94
CA HIS A 269 43.79 -33.43 2.59
C HIS A 269 42.73 -34.13 1.69
N PRO A 270 42.68 -35.49 1.66
CA PRO A 270 41.69 -36.25 0.89
C PRO A 270 40.22 -36.07 1.35
N GLY A 271 39.99 -35.50 2.53
CA GLY A 271 38.65 -35.19 3.06
C GLY A 271 37.98 -34.00 2.37
N GLN A 272 38.74 -33.02 1.89
CA GLN A 272 38.20 -31.82 1.26
C GLN A 272 37.73 -32.07 -0.18
N GLN A 273 38.41 -32.94 -0.94
CA GLN A 273 37.97 -33.30 -2.30
C GLN A 273 36.71 -34.18 -2.29
N ARG A 274 36.52 -35.04 -1.28
CA ARG A 274 35.30 -35.85 -1.14
C ARG A 274 34.09 -35.00 -0.72
N GLN A 275 34.27 -34.02 0.18
CA GLN A 275 33.22 -33.06 0.55
C GLN A 275 32.87 -32.10 -0.59
N GLN A 276 33.85 -31.64 -1.38
CA GLN A 276 33.59 -30.81 -2.56
C GLN A 276 32.88 -31.58 -3.69
N GLN A 277 33.19 -32.87 -3.89
CA GLN A 277 32.47 -33.71 -4.85
C GLN A 277 31.04 -34.06 -4.39
N LEU A 278 30.81 -34.28 -3.08
CA LEU A 278 29.48 -34.54 -2.52
C LEU A 278 28.59 -33.28 -2.47
N ALA A 279 29.16 -32.09 -2.27
CA ALA A 279 28.44 -30.82 -2.31
C ALA A 279 28.02 -30.39 -3.74
N GLN A 280 28.76 -30.81 -4.77
CA GLN A 280 28.47 -30.46 -6.17
C GLN A 280 27.48 -31.41 -6.86
N GLN A 281 27.24 -32.62 -6.33
CA GLN A 281 26.32 -33.59 -6.92
C GLN A 281 24.83 -33.15 -6.92
N PRO A 282 24.29 -32.52 -5.86
CA PRO A 282 22.93 -31.98 -5.87
C PRO A 282 22.81 -30.80 -6.86
N GLN A 283 23.80 -29.92 -6.90
CA GLN A 283 23.83 -28.75 -7.79
C GLN A 283 23.94 -29.15 -9.28
N GLN A 284 24.71 -30.19 -9.60
CA GLN A 284 24.80 -30.75 -10.95
C GLN A 284 23.52 -31.49 -11.36
N ARG A 285 22.86 -32.21 -10.43
CA ARG A 285 21.55 -32.84 -10.67
C ARG A 285 20.44 -31.81 -10.86
N ALA A 286 20.43 -30.72 -10.08
CA ALA A 286 19.50 -29.60 -10.23
C ALA A 286 19.73 -28.85 -11.55
N ARG A 287 20.98 -28.55 -11.94
CA ARG A 287 21.31 -27.97 -13.26
C ARG A 287 20.91 -28.87 -14.44
N ARG A 288 21.00 -30.20 -14.29
CA ARG A 288 20.56 -31.16 -15.33
C ARG A 288 19.04 -31.30 -15.40
N ALA A 289 18.34 -31.16 -14.27
CA ALA A 289 16.87 -31.10 -14.21
C ALA A 289 16.33 -29.76 -14.75
N LEU A 290 16.97 -28.63 -14.41
CA LEU A 290 16.66 -27.29 -14.93
C LEU A 290 16.98 -27.16 -16.42
N ARG A 291 18.07 -27.76 -16.95
CA ARG A 291 18.31 -27.83 -18.40
C ARG A 291 17.32 -28.72 -19.15
N ARG A 292 16.68 -29.69 -18.47
CA ARG A 292 15.57 -30.48 -19.04
C ARG A 292 14.23 -29.74 -18.96
N LEU A 293 14.04 -28.87 -17.98
CA LEU A 293 12.88 -27.97 -17.85
C LEU A 293 12.98 -26.72 -18.75
N ALA A 294 14.19 -26.23 -19.01
CA ALA A 294 14.48 -25.08 -19.88
C ALA A 294 14.69 -25.46 -21.35
N ALA A 295 14.78 -26.75 -21.68
CA ALA A 295 14.78 -27.24 -23.06
C ALA A 295 13.34 -27.40 -23.57
N VAL A 296 12.59 -26.31 -23.56
CA VAL A 296 11.41 -26.15 -24.42
C VAL A 296 11.87 -25.22 -25.54
N PRO A 297 11.80 -25.62 -26.83
CA PRO A 297 12.14 -24.70 -27.92
C PRO A 297 11.23 -23.46 -27.82
N PRO A 298 11.71 -22.26 -28.20
CA PRO A 298 10.85 -21.09 -28.21
C PRO A 298 9.64 -21.40 -29.08
N ALA A 299 8.44 -21.36 -28.47
CA ALA A 299 7.20 -21.60 -29.18
C ALA A 299 7.12 -20.59 -30.31
N ALA A 300 7.15 -21.08 -31.55
CA ALA A 300 6.81 -20.28 -32.72
C ALA A 300 5.45 -19.63 -32.45
N ALA A 301 5.36 -18.31 -32.67
CA ALA A 301 4.18 -17.51 -32.42
C ALA A 301 2.92 -18.19 -33.00
N ALA A 302 2.13 -18.83 -32.14
CA ALA A 302 0.82 -19.33 -32.49
C ALA A 302 -0.11 -18.14 -32.68
N ALA A 303 -0.89 -18.16 -33.76
CA ALA A 303 -1.86 -17.11 -34.07
C ALA A 303 -2.82 -16.88 -32.89
N PRO A 304 -3.21 -15.62 -32.61
CA PRO A 304 -4.01 -15.31 -31.42
C PRO A 304 -5.38 -15.99 -31.52
N ALA A 305 -5.72 -16.78 -30.50
CA ALA A 305 -7.10 -17.20 -30.24
C ALA A 305 -7.97 -15.95 -30.05
N ALA A 306 -9.24 -16.01 -30.50
CA ALA A 306 -10.19 -14.92 -30.38
C ALA A 306 -10.22 -14.37 -28.93
N PRO A 307 -10.31 -13.04 -28.74
CA PRO A 307 -10.26 -12.45 -27.40
C PRO A 307 -11.39 -13.02 -26.55
N ALA A 308 -11.05 -13.71 -25.47
CA ALA A 308 -12.01 -14.08 -24.44
C ALA A 308 -12.68 -12.78 -23.96
N ALA A 309 -14.01 -12.72 -24.00
CA ALA A 309 -14.76 -11.60 -23.46
C ALA A 309 -14.41 -11.43 -21.97
N VAL A 310 -14.18 -10.18 -21.54
CA VAL A 310 -13.83 -9.86 -20.15
C VAL A 310 -14.93 -10.36 -19.23
N ASP A 311 -14.55 -11.02 -18.13
CA ASP A 311 -15.53 -11.42 -17.12
C ASP A 311 -16.19 -10.17 -16.51
N PRO A 312 -17.52 -10.00 -16.58
CA PRO A 312 -18.19 -8.79 -16.12
C PRO A 312 -18.00 -8.49 -14.63
N ALA A 313 -17.89 -9.52 -13.78
CA ALA A 313 -17.68 -9.34 -12.35
C ALA A 313 -16.26 -8.85 -12.06
N THR A 314 -15.28 -9.38 -12.78
CA THR A 314 -13.88 -8.95 -12.72
C THR A 314 -13.73 -7.51 -13.21
N LEU A 315 -14.29 -7.17 -14.38
CA LEU A 315 -14.30 -5.79 -14.87
C LEU A 315 -14.91 -4.81 -13.85
N LYS A 316 -16.05 -5.18 -13.26
CA LYS A 316 -16.70 -4.37 -12.21
C LYS A 316 -15.80 -4.20 -10.98
N ALA A 317 -15.05 -5.22 -10.58
CA ALA A 317 -14.14 -5.15 -9.43
C ALA A 317 -12.97 -4.18 -9.69
N TYR A 318 -12.36 -4.23 -10.87
CA TYR A 318 -11.28 -3.31 -11.26
C TYR A 318 -11.77 -1.87 -11.45
N LEU A 319 -12.95 -1.67 -12.07
CA LEU A 319 -13.55 -0.33 -12.18
C LEU A 319 -13.90 0.26 -10.80
N LYS A 320 -14.22 -0.58 -9.80
CA LYS A 320 -14.56 -0.12 -8.45
C LYS A 320 -13.37 0.48 -7.69
N VAL A 321 -12.13 0.08 -8.02
CA VAL A 321 -10.92 0.65 -7.38
C VAL A 321 -10.45 1.93 -8.07
N GLN A 322 -11.03 2.32 -9.21
CA GLN A 322 -10.74 3.62 -9.79
C GLN A 322 -11.30 4.74 -8.89
N ASN A 323 -10.44 5.70 -8.55
CA ASN A 323 -10.80 6.90 -7.81
C ASN A 323 -10.31 8.14 -8.57
N GLY A 324 -11.10 8.60 -9.53
CA GLY A 324 -10.72 9.73 -10.39
C GLY A 324 -9.49 9.38 -11.24
N SER A 325 -8.38 10.08 -10.98
CA SER A 325 -7.08 9.95 -11.66
C SER A 325 -6.11 8.98 -10.96
N ASP A 326 -6.55 8.27 -9.93
CA ASP A 326 -5.75 7.25 -9.23
C ASP A 326 -6.56 5.95 -8.97
N VAL A 327 -5.87 4.94 -8.44
CA VAL A 327 -6.47 3.69 -7.95
C VAL A 327 -6.45 3.70 -6.43
N ARG A 328 -7.57 3.39 -5.77
CA ARG A 328 -7.66 3.25 -4.30
C ARG A 328 -8.59 2.11 -3.90
N GLY A 329 -8.25 1.43 -2.81
CA GLY A 329 -9.10 0.38 -2.24
C GLY A 329 -8.67 -0.03 -0.84
N VAL A 330 -9.44 -0.93 -0.24
CA VAL A 330 -9.09 -1.59 1.02
C VAL A 330 -8.06 -2.67 0.72
N ALA A 331 -6.88 -2.56 1.32
CA ALA A 331 -5.74 -3.44 1.08
C ALA A 331 -5.48 -4.43 2.23
N ILE A 332 -5.89 -4.07 3.45
CA ILE A 332 -5.77 -4.93 4.65
C ILE A 332 -7.09 -4.96 5.41
N ASP A 333 -7.35 -6.07 6.09
CA ASP A 333 -8.55 -6.25 6.89
C ASP A 333 -8.31 -5.75 8.32
N THR A 334 -8.69 -4.49 8.58
CA THR A 334 -8.74 -3.92 9.94
C THR A 334 -10.16 -3.62 10.39
N ASN A 335 -11.14 -3.82 9.50
CA ASN A 335 -12.55 -3.49 9.74
C ASN A 335 -13.41 -4.57 9.08
N PRO A 336 -14.14 -5.40 9.87
CA PRO A 336 -14.98 -6.48 9.34
C PRO A 336 -16.06 -6.02 8.34
N ASN A 337 -16.42 -4.74 8.35
CA ASN A 337 -17.44 -4.16 7.47
C ASN A 337 -16.87 -3.65 6.12
N GLU A 338 -15.54 -3.62 5.97
CA GLU A 338 -14.86 -3.16 4.76
C GLU A 338 -14.05 -4.32 4.14
N PRO A 339 -14.64 -5.08 3.20
CA PRO A 339 -13.91 -6.18 2.57
C PRO A 339 -12.73 -5.64 1.74
N ILE A 340 -11.63 -6.39 1.70
CA ILE A 340 -10.48 -6.11 0.83
C ILE A 340 -10.96 -5.93 -0.61
N THR A 341 -10.66 -4.79 -1.22
CA THR A 341 -11.03 -4.48 -2.62
C THR A 341 -9.83 -4.32 -3.53
N LEU A 342 -8.64 -4.02 -2.98
CA LEU A 342 -7.40 -3.91 -3.72
C LEU A 342 -6.49 -5.08 -3.32
N THR A 343 -6.17 -5.95 -4.27
CA THR A 343 -5.43 -7.18 -4.00
C THR A 343 -4.07 -7.23 -4.68
N PRO A 344 -3.13 -8.05 -4.19
CA PRO A 344 -1.82 -8.24 -4.83
C PRO A 344 -1.95 -8.64 -6.31
N ALA A 345 -2.88 -9.54 -6.64
CA ALA A 345 -3.11 -9.94 -8.03
C ALA A 345 -3.60 -8.78 -8.90
N MET A 346 -4.48 -7.91 -8.38
CA MET A 346 -4.89 -6.70 -9.10
C MET A 346 -3.69 -5.79 -9.37
N MET A 347 -2.83 -5.59 -8.38
CA MET A 347 -1.62 -4.78 -8.51
C MET A 347 -0.66 -5.35 -9.56
N PHE A 348 -0.50 -6.67 -9.63
CA PHE A 348 0.26 -7.31 -10.71
C PHE A 348 -0.29 -6.99 -12.11
N PHE A 349 -1.61 -7.12 -12.31
CA PHE A 349 -2.20 -6.84 -13.62
C PHE A 349 -2.23 -5.36 -13.96
N LEU A 350 -2.34 -4.47 -12.98
CA LEU A 350 -2.17 -3.03 -13.17
C LEU A 350 -0.75 -2.70 -13.64
N GLY A 351 0.27 -3.35 -13.08
CA GLY A 351 1.65 -3.21 -13.53
C GLY A 351 1.83 -3.62 -14.99
N ARG A 352 1.31 -4.79 -15.37
CA ARG A 352 1.32 -5.25 -16.77
C ARG A 352 0.59 -4.28 -17.69
N ALA A 353 -0.62 -3.87 -17.31
CA ALA A 353 -1.44 -2.95 -18.08
C ALA A 353 -0.74 -1.60 -18.28
N PHE A 354 0.00 -1.12 -17.27
CA PHE A 354 0.73 0.15 -17.37
C PHE A 354 1.92 0.06 -18.33
N ALA A 355 2.68 -1.03 -18.31
CA ALA A 355 3.74 -1.25 -19.30
C ALA A 355 3.20 -1.30 -20.74
N GLU A 356 2.08 -1.99 -20.97
CA GLU A 356 1.42 -2.05 -22.29
C GLU A 356 0.88 -0.67 -22.69
N TRP A 357 0.24 0.06 -21.77
CA TRP A 357 -0.25 1.42 -22.00
C TRP A 357 0.90 2.40 -22.32
N LEU A 358 2.02 2.34 -21.60
CA LEU A 358 3.21 3.15 -21.89
C LEU A 358 3.77 2.84 -23.27
N SER A 359 3.85 1.56 -23.64
CA SER A 359 4.34 1.12 -24.95
C SER A 359 3.51 1.69 -26.09
N GLU A 360 2.19 1.67 -25.96
CA GLU A 360 1.26 2.22 -26.95
C GLU A 360 1.36 3.74 -27.05
N ASN A 361 1.37 4.46 -25.92
CA ASN A 361 1.37 5.92 -25.92
C ASN A 361 2.73 6.51 -26.34
N LYS A 362 3.84 5.85 -26.01
CA LYS A 362 5.18 6.28 -26.42
C LYS A 362 5.63 5.73 -27.78
N GLY A 363 4.96 4.69 -28.29
CA GLY A 363 5.37 4.00 -29.51
C GLY A 363 6.68 3.20 -29.36
N HIS A 364 7.06 2.82 -28.14
CA HIS A 364 8.27 2.07 -27.84
C HIS A 364 7.93 0.62 -27.43
N PRO A 365 8.71 -0.40 -27.83
CA PRO A 365 8.48 -1.76 -27.34
C PRO A 365 8.61 -1.87 -25.82
N VAL A 366 7.75 -2.66 -25.16
CA VAL A 366 7.78 -2.83 -23.69
C VAL A 366 9.16 -3.19 -23.16
N GLY A 367 9.92 -4.05 -23.86
CA GLY A 367 11.29 -4.46 -23.50
C GLY A 367 12.32 -3.33 -23.37
N THR A 368 12.01 -2.17 -23.92
CA THR A 368 12.87 -0.97 -23.87
C THR A 368 12.46 0.03 -22.80
N LEU A 369 11.27 -0.13 -22.22
CA LEU A 369 10.72 0.80 -21.25
C LEU A 369 11.44 0.65 -19.90
N ARG A 370 11.76 1.78 -19.29
CA ARG A 370 12.26 1.87 -17.93
C ARG A 370 11.17 2.44 -17.04
N VAL A 371 10.67 1.66 -16.08
CA VAL A 371 9.58 2.09 -15.19
C VAL A 371 10.05 2.06 -13.74
N SER A 372 9.81 3.13 -12.98
CA SER A 372 10.12 3.14 -11.55
C SER A 372 8.89 2.90 -10.68
N THR A 373 9.05 2.19 -9.57
CA THR A 373 8.03 2.04 -8.54
C THR A 373 8.57 2.50 -7.18
N GLY A 374 7.71 3.04 -6.33
CA GLY A 374 8.06 3.45 -4.97
C GLY A 374 6.79 3.57 -4.14
N HIS A 375 6.92 3.61 -2.83
CA HIS A 375 5.77 3.48 -1.95
C HIS A 375 5.86 4.31 -0.68
N ASP A 376 4.70 4.67 -0.13
CA ASP A 376 4.58 5.26 1.21
C ASP A 376 4.74 4.16 2.30
N PRO A 377 4.80 4.51 3.60
CA PRO A 377 5.12 3.52 4.64
C PRO A 377 3.96 2.60 5.05
N ARG A 378 2.83 2.58 4.34
CA ARG A 378 1.67 1.75 4.72
C ARG A 378 2.06 0.27 4.82
N LEU A 379 1.43 -0.44 5.75
CA LEU A 379 1.72 -1.86 6.01
C LEU A 379 1.58 -2.75 4.77
N SER A 380 0.63 -2.45 3.88
CA SER A 380 0.44 -3.21 2.62
C SER A 380 1.35 -2.79 1.48
N SER A 381 1.98 -1.61 1.56
CA SER A 381 2.69 -1.01 0.44
C SER A 381 3.78 -1.90 -0.16
N PRO A 382 4.61 -2.59 0.63
CA PRO A 382 5.69 -3.37 0.03
C PRO A 382 5.21 -4.61 -0.74
N LEU A 383 4.17 -5.30 -0.27
CA LEU A 383 3.56 -6.40 -1.01
C LEU A 383 2.94 -5.90 -2.33
N MET A 384 2.30 -4.73 -2.29
CA MET A 384 1.69 -4.12 -3.47
C MET A 384 2.75 -3.64 -4.47
N ASP A 385 3.87 -3.09 -4.01
CA ASP A 385 5.03 -2.73 -4.82
C ASP A 385 5.65 -3.96 -5.49
N ALA A 386 5.93 -5.03 -4.72
CA ALA A 386 6.47 -6.27 -5.26
C ALA A 386 5.55 -6.87 -6.34
N SER A 387 4.23 -6.85 -6.11
CA SER A 387 3.22 -7.32 -7.06
C SER A 387 3.22 -6.49 -8.35
N LEU A 388 3.22 -5.16 -8.25
CA LEU A 388 3.29 -4.24 -9.38
C LEU A 388 4.58 -4.43 -10.19
N ALA A 389 5.72 -4.51 -9.51
CA ALA A 389 7.03 -4.70 -10.13
C ALA A 389 7.10 -6.02 -10.89
N ALA A 390 6.59 -7.12 -10.31
CA ALA A 390 6.48 -8.39 -10.99
C ALA A 390 5.56 -8.29 -12.22
N GLY A 391 4.47 -7.52 -12.14
CA GLY A 391 3.61 -7.23 -13.27
C GLY A 391 4.35 -6.53 -14.42
N LEU A 392 5.03 -5.42 -14.11
CA LEU A 392 5.82 -4.67 -15.08
C LEU A 392 6.90 -5.55 -15.75
N ALA A 393 7.64 -6.32 -14.95
CA ALA A 393 8.66 -7.23 -15.45
C ALA A 393 8.07 -8.38 -16.30
N ALA A 394 6.89 -8.88 -15.96
CA ALA A 394 6.20 -9.92 -16.74
C ALA A 394 5.76 -9.41 -18.12
N ALA A 395 5.50 -8.12 -18.26
CA ALA A 395 5.28 -7.48 -19.56
C ALA A 395 6.59 -7.27 -20.34
N GLY A 396 7.74 -7.34 -19.67
CA GLY A 396 9.08 -7.19 -20.23
C GLY A 396 9.76 -5.86 -19.92
N ALA A 397 9.14 -4.98 -19.14
CA ALA A 397 9.72 -3.67 -18.80
C ALA A 397 10.91 -3.81 -17.83
N GLN A 398 11.85 -2.88 -17.90
CA GLN A 398 12.92 -2.73 -16.92
C GLN A 398 12.41 -1.94 -15.73
N VAL A 399 12.43 -2.52 -14.54
CA VAL A 399 11.80 -1.98 -13.33
C VAL A 399 12.85 -1.53 -12.33
N ALA A 400 12.74 -0.29 -11.87
CA ALA A 400 13.52 0.23 -10.74
C ALA A 400 12.62 0.43 -9.52
N ARG A 401 12.81 -0.38 -8.49
CA ARG A 401 12.09 -0.29 -7.21
C ARG A 401 12.85 0.64 -6.27
N PHE A 402 12.22 1.72 -5.85
CA PHE A 402 12.80 2.72 -4.95
C PHE A 402 12.55 2.45 -3.47
N GLY A 403 11.65 1.51 -3.15
CA GLY A 403 11.21 1.28 -1.77
C GLY A 403 10.46 2.50 -1.22
N GLY A 404 10.76 2.86 0.03
CA GLY A 404 10.19 4.04 0.70
C GLY A 404 10.50 5.32 -0.06
N CYS A 405 9.48 5.94 -0.63
CA CYS A 405 9.60 7.14 -1.48
C CYS A 405 8.37 8.05 -1.30
N THR A 406 8.26 9.09 -2.13
CA THR A 406 7.16 10.07 -2.05
C THR A 406 6.55 10.31 -3.42
N THR A 407 5.29 10.76 -3.47
CA THR A 407 4.61 11.10 -4.72
C THR A 407 5.40 12.08 -5.59
N PRO A 408 5.89 13.23 -5.07
CA PRO A 408 6.70 14.13 -5.88
C PRO A 408 8.02 13.50 -6.34
N ALA A 409 8.72 12.73 -5.49
CA ALA A 409 9.94 12.04 -5.91
C ALA A 409 9.67 11.05 -7.06
N MET A 410 8.58 10.28 -7.00
CA MET A 410 8.22 9.35 -8.08
C MET A 410 7.95 10.07 -9.41
N PHE A 411 7.33 11.25 -9.39
CA PHE A 411 7.22 12.05 -10.61
C PHE A 411 8.59 12.57 -11.07
N MET A 412 9.40 13.08 -10.14
CA MET A 412 10.72 13.64 -10.46
C MET A 412 11.66 12.59 -11.07
N SER A 413 11.48 11.30 -10.81
CA SER A 413 12.24 10.24 -11.49
C SER A 413 12.03 10.21 -13.01
N CYS A 414 10.89 10.70 -13.50
CA CYS A 414 10.58 10.78 -14.93
C CYS A 414 11.25 11.98 -15.61
N ILE A 415 11.69 13.00 -14.85
CA ILE A 415 12.16 14.27 -15.41
C ILE A 415 13.57 14.67 -14.97
N LEU A 416 14.09 14.13 -13.87
CA LEU A 416 15.42 14.45 -13.40
C LEU A 416 16.48 13.92 -14.38
N PRO A 417 17.45 14.76 -14.80
CA PRO A 417 18.52 14.35 -15.71
C PRO A 417 19.25 13.10 -15.20
N GLY A 418 19.44 12.11 -16.09
CA GLY A 418 20.11 10.85 -15.75
C GLY A 418 19.19 9.76 -15.19
N HIS A 419 17.96 10.10 -14.80
CA HIS A 419 16.95 9.13 -14.41
C HIS A 419 15.95 8.89 -15.54
N GLU A 420 15.22 9.93 -15.94
CA GLU A 420 14.36 9.98 -17.14
C GLU A 420 13.58 8.67 -17.38
N TYR A 421 12.96 8.14 -16.32
CA TYR A 421 12.15 6.93 -16.43
C TYR A 421 10.94 7.17 -17.34
N ASP A 422 10.54 6.15 -18.09
CA ASP A 422 9.45 6.26 -19.04
C ASP A 422 8.09 6.47 -18.38
N GLY A 423 7.94 5.91 -17.18
CA GLY A 423 6.82 6.13 -16.30
C GLY A 423 7.16 5.73 -14.87
N ALA A 424 6.31 6.16 -13.94
CA ALA A 424 6.49 5.90 -12.53
C ALA A 424 5.15 5.58 -11.85
N ILE A 425 5.21 4.72 -10.83
CA ILE A 425 4.05 4.30 -10.03
C ILE A 425 4.37 4.55 -8.55
N MET A 426 3.60 5.42 -7.91
CA MET A 426 3.62 5.62 -6.47
C MET A 426 2.52 4.80 -5.82
N ILE A 427 2.89 3.82 -4.98
CA ILE A 427 1.96 3.02 -4.18
C ILE A 427 1.62 3.81 -2.92
N THR A 428 0.37 4.27 -2.83
CA THR A 428 -0.11 5.08 -1.73
C THR A 428 -1.63 5.23 -1.74
N ALA A 429 -2.21 5.44 -0.56
CA ALA A 429 -3.56 5.98 -0.40
C ALA A 429 -3.59 7.38 0.24
N SER A 430 -2.45 8.10 0.26
CA SER A 430 -2.27 9.45 0.82
C SER A 430 -2.75 9.52 2.27
N HIS A 431 -3.62 10.45 2.64
CA HIS A 431 -4.14 10.66 3.98
C HIS A 431 -5.30 9.73 4.39
N LEU A 432 -5.67 8.73 3.57
CA LEU A 432 -6.75 7.80 3.89
C LEU A 432 -6.40 6.89 5.08
N PRO A 433 -7.37 6.23 5.73
CA PRO A 433 -7.12 5.33 6.86
C PRO A 433 -6.09 4.22 6.55
N VAL A 434 -5.45 3.68 7.58
CA VAL A 434 -4.40 2.65 7.50
C VAL A 434 -4.76 1.45 6.64
N ASN A 435 -6.03 1.08 6.59
CA ASN A 435 -6.50 -0.09 5.84
C ASN A 435 -6.54 0.11 4.32
N ARG A 436 -6.38 1.34 3.84
CA ARG A 436 -6.42 1.68 2.43
C ARG A 436 -5.02 1.63 1.81
N ASN A 437 -4.97 1.33 0.53
CA ASN A 437 -3.80 1.58 -0.33
C ASN A 437 -4.27 1.87 -1.76
N GLY A 438 -3.33 2.12 -2.66
CA GLY A 438 -3.62 2.58 -4.00
C GLY A 438 -2.39 2.70 -4.88
N ALA A 439 -2.58 3.29 -6.05
CA ALA A 439 -1.51 3.59 -6.99
C ALA A 439 -1.80 4.90 -7.75
N LYS A 440 -0.81 5.78 -7.78
CA LYS A 440 -0.75 6.96 -8.65
C LYS A 440 0.23 6.68 -9.77
N PHE A 441 -0.20 6.86 -11.00
CA PHE A 441 0.60 6.60 -12.20
C PHE A 441 1.01 7.94 -12.81
N CYS A 442 2.26 8.07 -13.23
CA CYS A 442 2.75 9.29 -13.87
C CYS A 442 3.78 9.01 -14.95
N THR A 443 3.97 10.03 -15.79
CA THR A 443 5.02 10.12 -16.81
C THR A 443 5.68 11.49 -16.70
N ALA A 444 6.64 11.79 -17.57
CA ALA A 444 7.23 13.12 -17.68
C ALA A 444 6.21 14.25 -17.97
N GLU A 445 5.02 13.91 -18.48
CA GLU A 445 3.96 14.89 -18.76
C GLU A 445 3.06 15.18 -17.54
N GLY A 446 3.15 14.38 -16.48
CA GLY A 446 2.29 14.50 -15.30
C GLY A 446 1.73 13.16 -14.81
N GLY A 447 0.94 13.25 -13.74
CA GLY A 447 0.05 12.15 -13.35
C GLY A 447 -1.04 11.90 -14.39
N LEU A 448 -1.42 10.64 -14.58
CA LEU A 448 -2.44 10.19 -15.53
C LEU A 448 -3.82 10.81 -15.27
N GLU A 449 -4.65 10.89 -16.31
CA GLU A 449 -6.02 11.41 -16.22
C GLU A 449 -7.04 10.31 -15.94
N LYS A 450 -8.27 10.72 -15.57
CA LYS A 450 -9.37 9.78 -15.29
C LYS A 450 -9.60 8.77 -16.42
N ALA A 451 -9.55 9.23 -17.67
CA ALA A 451 -9.75 8.38 -18.83
C ALA A 451 -8.62 7.35 -19.01
N ASP A 452 -7.38 7.75 -18.72
CA ASP A 452 -6.22 6.86 -18.78
C ASP A 452 -6.34 5.77 -17.73
N ILE A 453 -6.74 6.12 -16.50
CA ILE A 453 -6.97 5.14 -15.43
C ILE A 453 -8.12 4.20 -15.80
N THR A 454 -9.20 4.70 -16.40
CA THR A 454 -10.29 3.82 -16.89
C THR A 454 -9.77 2.82 -17.92
N ALA A 455 -8.93 3.25 -18.87
CA ALA A 455 -8.31 2.35 -19.85
C ALA A 455 -7.39 1.34 -19.17
N LEU A 456 -6.57 1.78 -18.21
CA LEU A 456 -5.65 0.95 -17.45
C LEU A 456 -6.36 -0.16 -16.66
N VAL A 457 -7.36 0.19 -15.85
CA VAL A 457 -8.09 -0.79 -15.02
C VAL A 457 -8.91 -1.76 -15.88
N THR A 458 -9.42 -1.29 -17.02
CA THR A 458 -10.13 -2.16 -18.00
C THR A 458 -9.18 -3.19 -18.60
N ARG A 459 -7.99 -2.75 -19.04
CA ARG A 459 -6.94 -3.63 -19.56
C ARG A 459 -6.43 -4.60 -18.51
N ALA A 460 -6.25 -4.15 -17.26
CA ALA A 460 -5.87 -5.03 -16.17
C ALA A 460 -6.92 -6.14 -15.94
N ALA A 461 -8.22 -5.82 -16.00
CA ALA A 461 -9.30 -6.80 -15.92
C ALA A 461 -9.30 -7.80 -17.09
N GLU A 462 -9.00 -7.34 -18.31
CA GLU A 462 -8.83 -8.19 -19.49
C GLU A 462 -7.68 -9.19 -19.30
N LEU A 463 -6.53 -8.70 -18.85
CA LEU A 463 -5.35 -9.52 -18.59
C LEU A 463 -5.60 -10.55 -17.47
N ALA A 464 -6.29 -10.13 -16.41
CA ALA A 464 -6.69 -11.01 -15.32
C ALA A 464 -7.64 -12.12 -15.78
N THR A 465 -8.66 -11.76 -16.59
CA THR A 465 -9.60 -12.72 -17.17
C THR A 465 -8.87 -13.75 -18.04
N LYS A 466 -7.97 -13.30 -18.92
CA LYS A 466 -7.16 -14.18 -19.78
C LYS A 466 -6.26 -15.13 -18.99
N ALA A 467 -5.78 -14.69 -17.84
CA ALA A 467 -4.97 -15.50 -16.93
C ALA A 467 -5.82 -16.44 -16.03
N GLY A 468 -7.15 -16.40 -16.13
CA GLY A 468 -8.05 -17.15 -15.25
C GLY A 468 -8.10 -16.62 -13.81
N GLN A 469 -7.63 -15.39 -13.57
CA GLN A 469 -7.67 -14.75 -12.26
C GLN A 469 -8.93 -13.90 -12.13
N LEU A 470 -10.01 -14.56 -11.69
CA LEU A 470 -11.34 -13.95 -11.59
C LEU A 470 -11.55 -13.32 -10.20
N ALA A 471 -12.41 -12.30 -10.12
CA ALA A 471 -12.75 -11.67 -8.84
C ALA A 471 -13.38 -12.62 -7.79
N ALA A 472 -13.92 -13.76 -8.23
CA ALA A 472 -14.44 -14.80 -7.34
C ALA A 472 -13.34 -15.64 -6.66
N ASP A 473 -12.12 -15.66 -7.20
CA ASP A 473 -11.04 -16.59 -6.82
C ASP A 473 -9.98 -15.97 -5.90
N ARG A 474 -10.40 -15.09 -4.97
CA ARG A 474 -9.50 -14.37 -4.04
C ARG A 474 -8.60 -15.25 -3.18
N CYS A 475 -8.98 -16.52 -2.96
CA CYS A 475 -8.16 -17.49 -2.23
C CYS A 475 -6.85 -17.87 -2.93
N ASN A 476 -6.66 -17.49 -4.21
CA ASN A 476 -5.46 -17.79 -4.99
C ASN A 476 -4.56 -16.58 -5.24
N ASP A 477 -4.90 -15.37 -4.77
CA ASP A 477 -4.15 -14.14 -5.13
C ASP A 477 -2.66 -14.21 -4.76
N HIS A 478 -2.33 -14.64 -3.54
CA HIS A 478 -0.93 -14.78 -3.12
C HIS A 478 -0.19 -15.88 -3.89
N ALA A 479 -0.83 -17.04 -4.10
CA ALA A 479 -0.23 -18.13 -4.85
C ALA A 479 0.02 -17.75 -6.32
N PHE A 480 -0.89 -16.96 -6.91
CA PHE A 480 -0.74 -16.42 -8.25
C PHE A 480 0.46 -15.47 -8.33
N VAL A 481 0.53 -14.45 -7.46
CA VAL A 481 1.62 -13.47 -7.47
C VAL A 481 2.97 -14.14 -7.23
N ILE A 482 3.06 -15.08 -6.29
CA ILE A 482 4.30 -15.84 -6.05
C ILE A 482 4.71 -16.64 -7.29
N THR A 483 3.77 -17.33 -7.93
CA THR A 483 4.05 -18.10 -9.14
C THR A 483 4.52 -17.19 -10.29
N ALA A 484 3.86 -16.04 -10.46
CA ALA A 484 4.22 -15.06 -11.48
C ALA A 484 5.59 -14.41 -11.20
N ALA A 485 5.89 -14.11 -9.93
CA ALA A 485 7.17 -13.59 -9.46
C ALA A 485 8.32 -14.59 -9.72
N LEU A 486 8.11 -15.89 -9.43
CA LEU A 486 9.09 -16.94 -9.71
C LEU A 486 9.33 -17.18 -11.22
N GLN A 487 8.37 -16.80 -12.07
CA GLN A 487 8.47 -16.90 -13.52
C GLN A 487 9.06 -15.64 -14.17
N THR A 488 9.14 -14.53 -13.44
CA THR A 488 9.69 -13.27 -13.96
C THR A 488 11.20 -13.27 -13.86
N SER A 489 11.86 -12.65 -14.85
CA SER A 489 13.31 -12.53 -14.82
C SER A 489 13.72 -11.52 -13.76
N ASN A 490 14.43 -11.97 -12.73
CA ASN A 490 15.05 -11.09 -11.73
C ASN A 490 16.00 -10.06 -12.37
N GLU A 491 16.50 -10.30 -13.58
CA GLU A 491 17.37 -9.36 -14.29
C GLU A 491 16.65 -8.06 -14.71
N LEU A 492 15.31 -8.09 -14.81
CA LEU A 492 14.51 -6.93 -15.18
C LEU A 492 14.16 -6.04 -13.99
N VAL A 493 14.34 -6.50 -12.75
CA VAL A 493 13.96 -5.75 -11.54
C VAL A 493 15.19 -5.41 -10.74
N ARG A 494 15.40 -4.12 -10.45
CA ARG A 494 16.51 -3.64 -9.62
C ARG A 494 16.02 -2.76 -8.48
N SER A 495 16.67 -2.84 -7.33
CA SER A 495 16.50 -1.86 -6.25
C SER A 495 17.40 -0.66 -6.52
N VAL A 496 16.88 0.56 -6.33
CA VAL A 496 17.59 1.82 -6.54
C VAL A 496 17.20 2.79 -5.43
N ASP A 497 18.16 3.29 -4.66
CA ASP A 497 17.88 4.33 -3.68
C ASP A 497 17.82 5.70 -4.37
N PHE A 498 16.61 6.19 -4.62
CA PHE A 498 16.37 7.43 -5.40
C PHE A 498 16.08 8.65 -4.53
N LEU A 499 15.61 8.45 -3.29
CA LEU A 499 15.21 9.56 -2.43
C LEU A 499 16.38 10.53 -2.12
N PRO A 500 17.64 10.07 -1.93
CA PRO A 500 18.79 10.96 -1.77
C PRO A 500 19.09 11.85 -2.99
N GLU A 501 18.83 11.37 -4.21
CA GLU A 501 19.01 12.15 -5.45
C GLU A 501 17.96 13.25 -5.54
N TYR A 502 16.70 12.93 -5.19
CA TYR A 502 15.66 13.94 -5.07
C TYR A 502 15.97 14.98 -3.98
N ALA A 503 16.44 14.55 -2.81
CA ALA A 503 16.87 15.45 -1.75
C ALA A 503 18.03 16.35 -2.20
N ALA A 504 18.99 15.82 -2.97
CA ALA A 504 20.08 16.61 -3.55
C ALA A 504 19.57 17.68 -4.52
N TYR A 505 18.64 17.33 -5.39
CA TYR A 505 17.97 18.29 -6.26
C TYR A 505 17.29 19.42 -5.47
N LEU A 506 16.53 19.09 -4.42
CA LEU A 506 15.87 20.07 -3.56
C LEU A 506 16.88 21.00 -2.86
N ARG A 507 18.00 20.46 -2.37
CA ARG A 507 19.06 21.28 -1.75
C ARG A 507 19.64 22.29 -2.73
N GLU A 508 19.99 21.86 -3.95
CA GLU A 508 20.54 22.76 -4.97
C GLU A 508 19.51 23.79 -5.44
N LEU A 509 18.23 23.41 -5.54
CA LEU A 509 17.14 24.33 -5.81
C LEU A 509 17.04 25.42 -4.73
N MET A 510 17.06 25.04 -3.45
CA MET A 510 17.00 25.99 -2.34
C MET A 510 18.22 26.91 -2.30
N LYS A 511 19.44 26.37 -2.45
CA LYS A 511 20.68 27.17 -2.51
C LYS A 511 20.60 28.22 -3.61
N LYS A 512 20.15 27.83 -4.81
CA LYS A 512 19.98 28.74 -5.94
C LYS A 512 18.90 29.79 -5.67
N ALA A 513 17.74 29.38 -5.15
CA ALA A 513 16.62 30.28 -4.89
C ALA A 513 16.94 31.32 -3.79
N ILE A 514 17.65 30.90 -2.74
CA ILE A 514 18.05 31.79 -1.65
C ILE A 514 19.26 32.64 -2.06
N SER A 515 20.25 32.05 -2.74
CA SER A 515 21.51 32.70 -3.12
C SER A 515 22.14 33.49 -1.96
N HIS A 516 22.24 32.85 -0.79
CA HIS A 516 22.62 33.53 0.45
C HIS A 516 24.01 34.19 0.31
N PRO A 517 24.16 35.51 0.55
CA PRO A 517 25.38 36.24 0.23
C PRO A 517 26.60 35.82 1.06
N ALA A 518 26.39 35.48 2.34
CA ALA A 518 27.47 35.05 3.25
C ALA A 518 27.62 33.54 3.45
N HIS A 519 26.56 32.75 3.26
CA HIS A 519 26.50 31.32 3.59
C HIS A 519 25.88 30.50 2.45
N PRO A 520 26.52 30.46 1.25
CA PRO A 520 25.93 29.83 0.07
C PRO A 520 25.69 28.32 0.26
N ASP A 521 26.51 27.63 1.05
CA ASP A 521 26.39 26.19 1.30
C ASP A 521 25.49 25.83 2.50
N ALA A 522 25.26 26.79 3.41
CA ALA A 522 24.42 26.62 4.59
C ALA A 522 23.42 27.78 4.73
N PRO A 523 22.54 27.99 3.73
CA PRO A 523 21.66 29.16 3.67
C PRO A 523 20.60 29.21 4.77
N LEU A 524 20.38 28.09 5.49
CA LEU A 524 19.42 28.00 6.59
C LEU A 524 20.09 28.12 7.97
N ALA A 525 21.39 28.41 8.03
CA ALA A 525 22.13 28.56 9.27
C ALA A 525 21.46 29.57 10.21
N GLY A 526 21.14 29.14 11.43
CA GLY A 526 20.49 29.97 12.44
C GLY A 526 18.96 30.05 12.33
N LEU A 527 18.35 29.23 11.48
CA LEU A 527 16.93 28.90 11.55
C LEU A 527 16.73 27.58 12.31
N LYS A 528 15.66 27.52 13.10
CA LYS A 528 15.16 26.32 13.77
C LYS A 528 13.79 25.98 13.19
N ILE A 529 13.67 24.79 12.61
CA ILE A 529 12.47 24.36 11.89
C ILE A 529 12.02 23.01 12.42
N VAL A 530 10.76 22.93 12.84
CA VAL A 530 10.11 21.65 13.18
C VAL A 530 9.58 21.02 11.90
N VAL A 531 9.89 19.76 11.64
CA VAL A 531 9.21 18.97 10.60
C VAL A 531 8.32 17.93 11.29
N ASN A 532 7.08 17.80 10.83
CA ASN A 532 6.13 16.80 11.29
C ASN A 532 5.46 16.11 10.07
N PRO A 533 5.97 14.95 9.64
CA PRO A 533 5.35 14.17 8.58
C PRO A 533 4.31 13.17 9.12
N GLY A 534 4.03 13.16 10.43
CA GLY A 534 3.03 12.27 11.05
C GLY A 534 3.28 10.79 10.81
N ASN A 535 4.55 10.35 10.81
CA ASN A 535 4.98 8.99 10.44
C ASN A 535 4.75 8.62 8.95
N GLY A 536 4.46 9.60 8.09
CA GLY A 536 4.49 9.46 6.64
C GLY A 536 5.92 9.48 6.05
N GLY A 537 6.03 9.49 4.72
CA GLY A 537 7.30 9.49 4.00
C GLY A 537 8.09 10.81 4.00
N GLY A 538 7.66 11.82 4.77
CA GLY A 538 8.22 13.17 4.75
C GLY A 538 9.47 13.40 5.63
N GLY A 539 9.92 12.39 6.38
CA GLY A 539 11.06 12.53 7.33
C GLY A 539 12.35 13.03 6.67
N PHE A 540 12.61 12.62 5.43
CA PHE A 540 13.80 13.01 4.65
C PHE A 540 13.96 14.53 4.47
N ILE A 541 12.87 15.31 4.55
CA ILE A 541 12.94 16.78 4.46
C ILE A 541 13.77 17.34 5.62
N ALA A 542 13.61 16.82 6.82
CA ALA A 542 14.42 17.25 7.96
C ALA A 542 15.89 16.82 7.79
N GLU A 543 16.10 15.53 7.56
CA GLU A 543 17.42 14.89 7.69
C GLU A 543 18.30 15.06 6.45
N GLN A 544 17.71 15.05 5.26
CA GLN A 544 18.43 15.05 3.99
C GLN A 544 18.33 16.39 3.25
N VAL A 545 17.42 17.30 3.63
CA VAL A 545 17.28 18.62 2.97
C VAL A 545 17.63 19.76 3.91
N LEU A 546 16.82 20.01 4.94
CA LEU A 546 16.94 21.20 5.78
C LEU A 546 18.18 21.18 6.69
N GLY A 547 18.44 20.06 7.37
CA GLY A 547 19.62 19.89 8.23
C GLY A 547 20.93 20.09 7.48
N PRO A 548 21.17 19.44 6.33
CA PRO A 548 22.37 19.65 5.51
C PRO A 548 22.53 21.09 4.97
N LEU A 549 21.45 21.87 4.90
CA LEU A 549 21.50 23.31 4.56
C LEU A 549 21.68 24.23 5.78
N GLY A 550 21.87 23.66 6.97
CA GLY A 550 22.25 24.38 8.19
C GLY A 550 21.10 24.70 9.16
N ALA A 551 19.87 24.24 8.90
CA ALA A 551 18.76 24.44 9.83
C ALA A 551 18.92 23.53 11.07
N ASP A 552 18.55 24.04 12.25
CA ASP A 552 18.33 23.22 13.44
C ASP A 552 16.97 22.52 13.32
N VAL A 553 17.02 21.23 12.98
CA VAL A 553 15.83 20.36 12.84
C VAL A 553 15.67 19.40 14.03
N SER A 554 16.47 19.55 15.09
CA SER A 554 16.38 18.72 16.28
C SER A 554 15.01 18.70 16.99
N PRO A 555 14.13 19.74 16.89
CA PRO A 555 12.80 19.67 17.51
C PRO A 555 11.73 19.01 16.62
N SER A 556 12.12 18.44 15.47
CA SER A 556 11.21 17.71 14.60
C SER A 556 10.61 16.47 15.29
N ILE A 557 9.40 16.09 14.89
CA ILE A 557 8.62 15.05 15.54
C ILE A 557 8.07 14.07 14.50
N HIS A 558 7.85 12.82 14.92
CA HIS A 558 7.22 11.77 14.12
C HIS A 558 7.90 11.54 12.76
N LEU A 559 9.24 11.66 12.70
CA LEU A 559 10.04 11.55 11.48
C LEU A 559 10.11 10.13 10.92
N GLU A 560 10.16 9.13 11.82
CA GLU A 560 10.28 7.72 11.45
C GLU A 560 9.00 7.24 10.75
N PRO A 561 9.11 6.70 9.52
CA PRO A 561 7.97 6.17 8.80
C PRO A 561 7.34 4.96 9.53
N ASP A 562 6.04 5.03 9.80
CA ASP A 562 5.26 3.95 10.41
C ASP A 562 3.85 3.93 9.82
N GLY A 563 3.55 2.86 9.09
CA GLY A 563 2.28 2.67 8.39
C GLY A 563 1.06 2.49 9.29
N SER A 564 1.23 2.35 10.61
CA SER A 564 0.13 2.35 11.59
C SER A 564 -0.35 3.75 11.97
N PHE A 565 0.45 4.79 11.66
CA PHE A 565 0.19 6.20 11.97
C PHE A 565 -0.20 6.44 13.44
N PRO A 566 0.66 6.10 14.41
CA PRO A 566 0.29 5.98 15.82
C PRO A 566 -0.01 7.32 16.51
N ASN A 567 0.48 8.43 15.96
CA ASN A 567 0.41 9.75 16.61
C ASN A 567 -0.82 10.55 16.19
N HIS A 568 -1.02 10.75 14.89
CA HIS A 568 -2.16 11.43 14.30
C HIS A 568 -2.28 11.06 12.83
N ILE A 569 -3.40 11.41 12.19
CA ILE A 569 -3.54 11.24 10.74
C ILE A 569 -2.49 12.13 10.06
N PRO A 570 -1.69 11.60 9.10
CA PRO A 570 -0.70 12.39 8.38
C PRO A 570 -1.43 13.25 7.34
N ASN A 571 -1.94 14.40 7.78
CA ASN A 571 -2.67 15.36 6.97
C ASN A 571 -2.49 16.77 7.55
N PRO A 572 -2.01 17.76 6.79
CA PRO A 572 -1.83 19.13 7.29
C PRO A 572 -3.15 19.85 7.66
N GLU A 573 -4.31 19.30 7.28
CA GLU A 573 -5.62 19.77 7.73
C GLU A 573 -6.07 19.19 9.08
N ASP A 574 -5.41 18.13 9.55
CA ASP A 574 -5.81 17.44 10.78
C ASP A 574 -5.51 18.30 12.02
N LYS A 575 -6.50 18.40 12.92
CA LYS A 575 -6.41 19.25 14.10
C LYS A 575 -5.35 18.76 15.10
N ALA A 576 -5.17 17.44 15.21
CA ALA A 576 -4.15 16.86 16.09
C ALA A 576 -2.75 17.07 15.51
N ALA A 577 -2.59 16.95 14.19
CA ALA A 577 -1.34 17.28 13.49
C ALA A 577 -0.93 18.75 13.72
N VAL A 578 -1.88 19.69 13.55
CA VAL A 578 -1.63 21.12 13.82
C VAL A 578 -1.29 21.36 15.29
N ALA A 579 -2.01 20.75 16.22
CA ALA A 579 -1.78 20.91 17.66
C ALA A 579 -0.41 20.35 18.11
N ALA A 580 -0.02 19.18 17.59
CA ALA A 580 1.28 18.56 17.86
C ALA A 580 2.42 19.45 17.35
N THR A 581 2.31 19.92 16.09
CA THR A 581 3.29 20.81 15.47
C THR A 581 3.40 22.13 16.21
N ARG A 582 2.27 22.75 16.57
CA ARG A 582 2.22 23.96 17.42
C ARG A 582 2.96 23.75 18.74
N THR A 583 2.72 22.62 19.40
CA THR A 583 3.36 22.31 20.69
C THR A 583 4.88 22.23 20.54
N ALA A 584 5.37 21.53 19.51
CA ALA A 584 6.80 21.42 19.23
C ALA A 584 7.44 22.78 18.88
N VAL A 585 6.77 23.59 18.06
CA VAL A 585 7.25 24.93 17.68
C VAL A 585 7.39 25.84 18.90
N LEU A 586 6.35 25.93 19.72
CA LEU A 586 6.34 26.79 20.90
C LEU A 586 7.34 26.32 21.98
N ALA A 587 7.44 25.00 22.20
CA ALA A 587 8.35 24.45 23.20
C ALA A 587 9.82 24.65 22.84
N SER A 588 10.15 24.52 21.55
CA SER A 588 11.53 24.65 21.06
C SER A 588 11.92 26.08 20.67
N LYS A 589 10.95 27.00 20.64
CA LYS A 589 11.06 28.35 20.07
C LYS A 589 11.56 28.29 18.63
N ALA A 590 10.99 27.39 17.84
CA ALA A 590 11.30 27.29 16.42
C ALA A 590 10.75 28.51 15.66
N ASP A 591 11.40 28.85 14.56
CA ASP A 591 10.98 29.92 13.66
C ASP A 591 9.70 29.53 12.90
N MET A 592 9.48 28.23 12.68
CA MET A 592 8.27 27.66 12.08
C MET A 592 8.21 26.13 12.24
N GLY A 593 7.06 25.56 11.91
CA GLY A 593 6.85 24.13 11.71
C GLY A 593 6.28 23.80 10.34
N ILE A 594 6.71 22.69 9.75
CA ILE A 594 6.23 22.14 8.48
C ILE A 594 5.43 20.87 8.76
N MET A 595 4.24 20.76 8.18
CA MET A 595 3.40 19.57 8.21
C MET A 595 3.29 19.00 6.81
N LEU A 596 3.39 17.67 6.69
CA LEU A 596 3.30 16.94 5.42
C LEU A 596 2.27 15.82 5.56
N ASP A 597 1.62 15.44 4.47
CA ASP A 597 0.81 14.24 4.43
C ASP A 597 1.65 12.98 4.16
N THR A 598 1.00 11.81 4.15
CA THR A 598 1.65 10.50 4.10
C THR A 598 2.65 10.34 2.96
N ASP A 599 2.30 10.83 1.76
CA ASP A 599 3.07 10.67 0.54
C ASP A 599 3.62 12.00 -0.01
N VAL A 600 3.53 13.07 0.79
CA VAL A 600 4.25 14.34 0.63
C VAL A 600 3.80 15.16 -0.59
N ASP A 601 2.57 14.96 -1.07
CA ASP A 601 1.97 15.82 -2.09
C ASP A 601 1.14 16.96 -1.49
N ARG A 602 0.94 16.98 -0.17
CA ARG A 602 0.34 18.09 0.56
C ARG A 602 1.27 18.64 1.62
N SER A 603 1.12 19.93 1.90
CA SER A 603 1.77 20.56 3.04
C SER A 603 0.92 21.60 3.73
N GLY A 604 1.38 21.99 4.92
CA GLY A 604 0.90 23.13 5.69
C GLY A 604 2.00 23.60 6.64
N VAL A 605 1.82 24.77 7.24
CA VAL A 605 2.85 25.40 8.08
C VAL A 605 2.26 25.82 9.42
N VAL A 606 3.11 25.94 10.43
CA VAL A 606 2.81 26.60 11.70
C VAL A 606 3.83 27.72 11.87
N ASP A 607 3.38 28.95 12.15
CA ASP A 607 4.30 30.08 12.39
C ASP A 607 4.99 30.00 13.77
N SER A 608 5.96 30.87 14.03
CA SER A 608 6.68 30.94 15.31
C SER A 608 5.79 31.26 16.52
N ALA A 609 4.61 31.84 16.30
CA ALA A 609 3.61 32.11 17.34
C ALA A 609 2.66 30.90 17.58
N GLY A 610 2.84 29.81 16.83
CA GLY A 610 2.06 28.59 16.94
C GLY A 610 0.72 28.64 16.20
N ASN A 611 0.50 29.61 15.30
CA ASN A 611 -0.70 29.65 14.48
C ASN A 611 -0.57 28.72 13.28
N GLY A 612 -1.61 27.91 13.06
CA GLY A 612 -1.70 27.09 11.85
C GLY A 612 -1.93 27.94 10.61
N ILE A 613 -1.08 27.74 9.61
CA ILE A 613 -1.16 28.27 8.25
C ILE A 613 -1.46 27.07 7.33
N ASN A 614 -2.74 26.70 7.27
CA ASN A 614 -3.31 25.67 6.40
C ASN A 614 -4.60 26.23 5.75
N ARG A 615 -5.18 25.50 4.78
CA ARG A 615 -6.38 25.93 4.04
C ARG A 615 -6.20 27.32 3.39
N ASN A 616 -7.18 28.22 3.54
CA ASN A 616 -7.16 29.57 2.98
C ASN A 616 -5.89 30.35 3.37
N ARG A 617 -5.37 30.21 4.60
CA ARG A 617 -4.14 30.89 5.02
C ARG A 617 -2.91 30.41 4.25
N TYR A 618 -2.85 29.12 3.93
CA TYR A 618 -1.73 28.58 3.16
C TYR A 618 -1.78 29.02 1.70
N ILE A 619 -2.97 29.05 1.10
CA ILE A 619 -3.17 29.63 -0.24
C ILE A 619 -2.80 31.12 -0.24
N ALA A 620 -3.21 31.89 0.78
CA ALA A 620 -2.84 33.30 0.90
C ALA A 620 -1.32 33.49 0.97
N LEU A 621 -0.63 32.70 1.81
CA LEU A 621 0.82 32.76 1.95
C LEU A 621 1.53 32.45 0.62
N MET A 622 1.13 31.35 -0.03
CA MET A 622 1.70 30.97 -1.32
C MET A 622 1.36 31.97 -2.42
N SER A 623 0.18 32.61 -2.36
CA SER A 623 -0.21 33.68 -3.29
C SER A 623 0.68 34.92 -3.11
N ALA A 624 0.98 35.32 -1.87
CA ALA A 624 1.88 36.43 -1.58
C ALA A 624 3.29 36.16 -2.14
N ILE A 625 3.81 34.94 -1.96
CA ILE A 625 5.10 34.51 -2.51
C ILE A 625 5.07 34.55 -4.05
N ALA A 626 4.06 33.91 -4.66
CA ALA A 626 3.95 33.78 -6.10
C ALA A 626 3.74 35.15 -6.79
N LEU A 627 2.90 36.02 -6.24
CA LEU A 627 2.58 37.32 -6.85
C LEU A 627 3.70 38.35 -6.66
N ARG A 628 4.57 38.19 -5.66
CA ARG A 628 5.80 38.98 -5.62
C ARG A 628 6.76 38.59 -6.75
N GLU A 629 6.90 37.30 -7.02
CA GLU A 629 7.74 36.78 -8.11
C GLU A 629 7.11 37.03 -9.49
N HIS A 630 5.77 37.05 -9.55
CA HIS A 630 4.97 37.20 -10.76
C HIS A 630 3.80 38.19 -10.59
N PRO A 631 4.09 39.51 -10.54
CA PRO A 631 3.06 40.53 -10.30
C PRO A 631 1.98 40.55 -11.37
N GLY A 632 0.71 40.66 -10.97
CA GLY A 632 -0.42 40.77 -11.90
C GLY A 632 -0.93 39.45 -12.50
N GLU A 633 -0.26 38.32 -12.22
CA GLU A 633 -0.64 37.01 -12.75
C GLU A 633 -1.82 36.36 -11.98
N THR A 634 -2.31 35.23 -12.50
CA THR A 634 -3.54 34.59 -12.03
C THR A 634 -3.27 33.43 -11.07
N VAL A 635 -3.85 33.45 -9.88
CA VAL A 635 -3.84 32.32 -8.93
C VAL A 635 -5.12 31.48 -9.13
N VAL A 636 -4.96 30.18 -9.39
CA VAL A 636 -6.09 29.25 -9.55
C VAL A 636 -6.34 28.50 -8.24
N THR A 637 -7.59 28.46 -7.78
CA THR A 637 -7.94 27.76 -6.52
C THR A 637 -9.20 26.93 -6.64
N ASP A 638 -9.52 26.14 -5.60
CA ASP A 638 -10.81 25.44 -5.49
C ASP A 638 -11.97 26.36 -5.13
N SER A 639 -13.17 25.83 -5.36
CA SER A 639 -14.48 26.46 -5.22
C SER A 639 -14.85 26.82 -3.78
N CYS A 640 -14.19 26.19 -2.80
CA CYS A 640 -14.44 26.37 -1.38
C CYS A 640 -13.63 27.53 -0.74
N THR A 641 -12.85 28.27 -1.53
CA THR A 641 -12.04 29.40 -1.02
C THR A 641 -12.89 30.57 -0.53
N SER A 642 -12.41 31.24 0.53
CA SER A 642 -13.14 32.34 1.17
C SER A 642 -13.23 33.61 0.32
N ASN A 643 -14.17 34.49 0.64
CA ASN A 643 -14.23 35.84 0.05
C ASN A 643 -13.04 36.71 0.50
N GLY A 644 -12.60 36.54 1.75
CA GLY A 644 -11.41 37.21 2.28
C GLY A 644 -10.14 36.86 1.50
N LEU A 645 -9.96 35.59 1.11
CA LEU A 645 -8.85 35.17 0.27
C LEU A 645 -8.90 35.80 -1.14
N ALA A 646 -10.09 35.88 -1.75
CA ALA A 646 -10.26 36.53 -3.04
C ALA A 646 -9.88 38.02 -2.99
N ALA A 647 -10.35 38.73 -1.96
CA ALA A 647 -10.01 40.13 -1.72
C ALA A 647 -8.50 40.31 -1.46
N PHE A 648 -7.90 39.40 -0.69
CA PHE A 648 -6.47 39.41 -0.39
C PHE A 648 -5.61 39.25 -1.66
N ILE A 649 -5.92 38.26 -2.51
CA ILE A 649 -5.22 38.06 -3.80
C ILE A 649 -5.33 39.32 -4.68
N ALA A 650 -6.52 39.93 -4.74
CA ALA A 650 -6.74 41.15 -5.51
C ALA A 650 -5.96 42.35 -4.94
N ALA A 651 -5.86 42.47 -3.62
CA ALA A 651 -5.11 43.53 -2.95
C ALA A 651 -3.59 43.43 -3.21
N LEU A 652 -3.07 42.21 -3.38
CA LEU A 652 -1.70 41.95 -3.86
C LEU A 652 -1.49 42.26 -5.35
N GLY A 653 -2.53 42.69 -6.06
CA GLY A 653 -2.52 42.95 -7.50
C GLY A 653 -2.67 41.70 -8.37
N GLY A 654 -2.93 40.53 -7.78
CA GLY A 654 -3.17 39.28 -8.50
C GLY A 654 -4.60 39.13 -9.01
N LYS A 655 -4.82 38.13 -9.85
CA LYS A 655 -6.17 37.74 -10.32
C LYS A 655 -6.54 36.42 -9.69
N HIS A 656 -7.69 36.33 -9.06
CA HIS A 656 -8.18 35.08 -8.49
C HIS A 656 -9.06 34.34 -9.49
N PHE A 657 -8.69 33.11 -9.85
CA PHE A 657 -9.51 32.23 -10.69
C PHE A 657 -9.99 31.04 -9.85
N ARG A 658 -11.22 31.12 -9.36
CA ARG A 658 -11.85 30.05 -8.59
C ARG A 658 -12.40 28.97 -9.52
N TYR A 659 -12.06 27.70 -9.31
CA TYR A 659 -12.48 26.59 -10.17
C TYR A 659 -13.03 25.41 -9.36
N LYS A 660 -13.54 24.37 -10.05
CA LYS A 660 -14.12 23.18 -9.40
C LYS A 660 -13.09 22.46 -8.52
N LYS A 661 -13.54 21.96 -7.37
CA LYS A 661 -12.73 21.25 -6.37
C LYS A 661 -12.09 19.98 -6.96
N GLY A 662 -10.99 19.55 -6.36
CA GLY A 662 -10.16 18.42 -6.74
C GLY A 662 -8.83 18.91 -7.32
N TYR A 663 -7.71 18.56 -6.67
CA TYR A 663 -6.37 19.05 -7.04
C TYR A 663 -6.07 18.97 -8.55
N LYS A 664 -6.36 17.85 -9.22
CA LYS A 664 -6.18 17.72 -10.67
C LYS A 664 -7.02 18.69 -11.49
N ASN A 665 -8.25 18.98 -11.08
CA ASN A 665 -9.08 19.95 -11.79
C ASN A 665 -8.43 21.34 -11.77
N ILE A 666 -7.87 21.74 -10.62
CA ILE A 666 -7.22 23.05 -10.42
C ILE A 666 -5.91 23.11 -11.20
N ILE A 667 -5.07 22.07 -11.10
CA ILE A 667 -3.79 22.00 -11.82
C ILE A 667 -4.01 22.01 -13.33
N ASN A 668 -4.91 21.16 -13.83
CA ASN A 668 -5.20 21.07 -15.26
C ASN A 668 -5.78 22.38 -15.79
N LYS A 669 -6.60 23.09 -14.99
CA LYS A 669 -7.09 24.40 -15.37
C LYS A 669 -5.97 25.44 -15.45
N GLY A 670 -5.04 25.44 -14.49
CA GLY A 670 -3.86 26.30 -14.56
C GLY A 670 -2.97 26.01 -15.77
N VAL A 671 -2.78 24.73 -16.12
CA VAL A 671 -2.04 24.33 -17.33
C VAL A 671 -2.76 24.80 -18.60
N GLU A 672 -4.08 24.61 -18.68
CA GLU A 672 -4.92 25.07 -19.79
C GLU A 672 -4.82 26.59 -19.97
N LEU A 673 -4.95 27.35 -18.87
CA LEU A 673 -4.86 28.81 -18.88
C LEU A 673 -3.47 29.29 -19.32
N ASN A 674 -2.39 28.69 -18.80
CA ASN A 674 -1.03 29.03 -19.24
C ASN A 674 -0.84 28.77 -20.73
N LYS A 675 -1.33 27.64 -21.27
CA LYS A 675 -1.30 27.34 -22.71
C LYS A 675 -2.12 28.35 -23.53
N ALA A 676 -3.19 28.89 -22.97
CA ALA A 676 -4.02 29.92 -23.58
C ALA A 676 -3.47 31.35 -23.43
N GLY A 677 -2.27 31.52 -22.85
CA GLY A 677 -1.64 32.83 -22.65
C GLY A 677 -2.13 33.61 -21.43
N VAL A 678 -2.87 32.96 -20.52
CA VAL A 678 -3.20 33.49 -19.20
C VAL A 678 -2.21 32.89 -18.19
N PRO A 679 -1.17 33.64 -17.79
CA PRO A 679 -0.13 33.09 -16.94
C PRO A 679 -0.69 32.80 -15.54
N CYS A 680 -0.52 31.55 -15.10
CA CYS A 680 -0.91 31.10 -13.76
C CYS A 680 0.31 30.50 -13.04
N PRO A 681 0.95 31.23 -12.12
CA PRO A 681 2.14 30.73 -11.43
C PRO A 681 1.81 29.75 -10.30
N LEU A 682 0.58 29.81 -9.76
CA LEU A 682 0.12 29.01 -8.62
C LEU A 682 -1.26 28.41 -8.89
N MET A 683 -1.39 27.11 -8.61
CA MET A 683 -2.64 26.37 -8.56
C MET A 683 -2.71 25.63 -7.23
N MET A 684 -3.71 25.92 -6.40
CA MET A 684 -3.70 25.41 -5.02
C MET A 684 -5.10 25.17 -4.45
N GLU A 685 -5.26 24.07 -3.72
CA GLU A 685 -6.51 23.70 -3.06
C GLU A 685 -6.46 23.98 -1.55
N THR A 686 -7.61 24.21 -0.93
CA THR A 686 -7.74 24.28 0.54
C THR A 686 -7.26 23.02 1.28
N SER A 687 -7.07 21.90 0.58
CA SER A 687 -6.56 20.65 1.14
C SER A 687 -5.05 20.64 1.40
N GLY A 688 -4.32 21.63 0.89
CA GLY A 688 -2.86 21.67 0.93
C GLY A 688 -2.18 21.07 -0.30
N HIS A 689 -2.94 20.49 -1.24
CA HIS A 689 -2.45 20.19 -2.59
C HIS A 689 -2.12 21.49 -3.33
N GLY A 690 -1.02 21.51 -4.07
CA GLY A 690 -0.55 22.71 -4.75
C GLY A 690 0.54 22.44 -5.77
N ALA A 691 0.43 23.14 -6.90
CA ALA A 691 1.42 23.12 -7.95
C ALA A 691 1.83 24.54 -8.35
N MET A 692 3.12 24.68 -8.65
CA MET A 692 3.67 25.92 -9.21
C MET A 692 4.15 25.70 -10.63
N ARG A 693 3.96 26.71 -11.49
CA ARG A 693 4.36 26.65 -12.91
C ARG A 693 5.83 26.29 -13.11
N GLU A 694 6.69 26.87 -12.27
CA GLU A 694 8.14 26.64 -12.30
C GLU A 694 8.56 25.25 -11.79
N ASN A 695 7.72 24.57 -11.01
CA ASN A 695 7.93 23.19 -10.58
C ASN A 695 7.09 22.23 -11.43
N TYR A 696 7.15 22.40 -12.76
CA TYR A 696 6.55 21.50 -13.75
C TYR A 696 5.03 21.31 -13.64
N PHE A 697 4.31 22.21 -12.95
CA PHE A 697 2.91 22.01 -12.57
C PHE A 697 2.68 20.71 -11.76
N LEU A 698 3.72 20.24 -11.08
CA LEU A 698 3.68 19.09 -10.20
C LEU A 698 2.99 19.45 -8.88
N ASP A 699 2.12 18.57 -8.42
CA ASP A 699 1.58 18.58 -7.06
C ASP A 699 2.64 18.10 -6.08
N ASP A 700 3.21 19.02 -5.32
CA ASP A 700 4.45 18.78 -4.56
C ASP A 700 4.41 19.53 -3.22
N GLY A 701 3.95 18.83 -2.19
CA GLY A 701 3.86 19.34 -0.83
C GLY A 701 5.23 19.71 -0.27
N ALA A 702 6.28 18.95 -0.61
CA ALA A 702 7.64 19.27 -0.24
C ALA A 702 8.08 20.60 -0.86
N TYR A 703 7.90 20.80 -2.18
CA TYR A 703 8.24 22.05 -2.84
C TYR A 703 7.49 23.25 -2.24
N GLY A 704 6.18 23.11 -1.99
CA GLY A 704 5.38 24.16 -1.36
C GLY A 704 5.92 24.56 0.02
N ALA A 705 6.25 23.58 0.87
CA ALA A 705 6.83 23.84 2.19
C ALA A 705 8.22 24.50 2.07
N LEU A 706 9.07 24.04 1.17
CA LEU A 706 10.40 24.60 0.97
C LEU A 706 10.36 26.01 0.38
N LYS A 707 9.35 26.35 -0.43
CA LYS A 707 9.10 27.72 -0.88
C LYS A 707 8.82 28.67 0.27
N VAL A 708 8.08 28.23 1.29
CA VAL A 708 7.87 29.00 2.52
C VAL A 708 9.18 29.18 3.30
N VAL A 709 10.02 28.16 3.37
CA VAL A 709 11.35 28.27 4.01
C VAL A 709 12.26 29.25 3.26
N ILE A 710 12.31 29.17 1.93
CA ILE A 710 13.03 30.12 1.07
C ILE A 710 12.55 31.55 1.36
N GLU A 711 11.24 31.74 1.48
CA GLU A 711 10.66 33.03 1.81
C GLU A 711 11.06 33.53 3.20
N ALA A 712 11.05 32.67 4.22
CA ALA A 712 11.46 33.02 5.57
C ALA A 712 12.92 33.52 5.61
N VAL A 713 13.82 32.85 4.88
CA VAL A 713 15.23 33.28 4.76
C VAL A 713 15.33 34.63 4.06
N ARG A 714 14.63 34.80 2.94
CA ARG A 714 14.64 36.04 2.16
C ARG A 714 14.19 37.22 3.01
N ARG A 715 13.06 37.11 3.72
CA ARG A 715 12.56 38.17 4.61
C ARG A 715 13.55 38.50 5.72
N ARG A 716 14.21 37.48 6.30
CA ARG A 716 15.25 37.68 7.32
C ARG A 716 16.45 38.45 6.75
N LEU A 717 16.90 38.16 5.53
CA LEU A 717 17.98 38.89 4.87
C LEU A 717 17.59 40.34 4.55
N GLU A 718 16.33 40.57 4.21
CA GLU A 718 15.76 41.90 3.91
C GLU A 718 15.41 42.70 5.18
N GLY A 719 15.42 42.07 6.36
CA GLY A 719 14.94 42.69 7.60
C GLY A 719 13.42 42.92 7.61
N ALA A 720 12.67 42.14 6.83
CA ALA A 720 11.25 42.30 6.58
C ALA A 720 10.35 41.47 7.53
N GLY A 721 10.84 41.08 8.71
CA GLY A 721 10.04 40.32 9.68
C GLY A 721 9.80 38.85 9.29
N ASP A 722 8.78 38.23 9.88
CA ASP A 722 8.46 36.81 9.71
C ASP A 722 7.48 36.53 8.54
N ILE A 723 7.18 35.25 8.29
CA ILE A 723 6.23 34.86 7.23
C ILE A 723 4.76 35.15 7.59
N ALA A 724 4.41 35.27 8.87
CA ALA A 724 3.05 35.52 9.30
C ALA A 724 2.64 36.97 8.99
N GLU A 725 3.59 37.91 8.96
CA GLU A 725 3.36 39.28 8.52
C GLU A 725 2.84 39.38 7.08
N LEU A 726 3.12 38.39 6.21
CA LEU A 726 2.54 38.33 4.86
C LEU A 726 1.02 38.14 4.88
N LEU A 727 0.46 37.67 6.00
CA LEU A 727 -0.96 37.38 6.16
C LEU A 727 -1.71 38.48 6.94
N ALA A 728 -1.06 39.59 7.30
CA ALA A 728 -1.64 40.62 8.18
C ALA A 728 -2.97 41.19 7.67
N ASP A 729 -3.11 41.34 6.34
CA ASP A 729 -4.32 41.87 5.70
C ASP A 729 -5.31 40.77 5.24
N LEU A 730 -5.02 39.50 5.53
CA LEU A 730 -5.94 38.41 5.21
C LEU A 730 -7.16 38.46 6.14
N ARG A 731 -8.30 38.85 5.59
CA ARG A 731 -9.59 38.77 6.30
C ARG A 731 -10.05 37.32 6.37
N GLU A 732 -10.44 36.89 7.57
CA GLU A 732 -11.02 35.57 7.81
C GLU A 732 -12.49 35.69 8.23
N PRO A 733 -13.34 34.70 7.87
CA PRO A 733 -14.73 34.71 8.25
C PRO A 733 -14.87 34.54 9.77
N VAL A 734 -15.91 35.15 10.35
CA VAL A 734 -16.25 34.99 11.77
C VAL A 734 -16.78 33.57 12.04
N GLU A 735 -17.58 33.03 11.12
CA GLU A 735 -18.09 31.67 11.19
C GLU A 735 -17.90 30.97 9.84
N ALA A 736 -17.47 29.70 9.85
CA ALA A 736 -17.32 28.90 8.64
C ALA A 736 -17.57 27.41 8.94
N MET A 737 -18.26 26.71 8.05
CA MET A 737 -18.48 25.27 8.18
C MET A 737 -18.67 24.60 6.81
N GLU A 738 -18.25 23.34 6.73
CA GLU A 738 -18.68 22.40 5.71
C GLU A 738 -19.70 21.43 6.34
N ILE A 739 -20.89 21.34 5.76
CA ILE A 739 -21.93 20.38 6.13
C ILE A 739 -22.13 19.41 4.97
N ARG A 740 -22.24 18.14 5.30
CA ARG A 740 -22.55 17.07 4.34
C ARG A 740 -23.96 16.58 4.54
N VAL A 741 -24.81 16.81 3.56
CA VAL A 741 -26.22 16.42 3.55
C VAL A 741 -26.32 15.12 2.76
N ALA A 742 -26.51 14.01 3.47
CA ALA A 742 -26.53 12.68 2.86
C ALA A 742 -27.73 12.51 1.92
N LEU A 743 -27.49 11.89 0.76
CA LEU A 743 -28.49 11.48 -0.21
C LEU A 743 -28.80 10.00 -0.01
N LYS A 744 -30.09 9.65 0.01
CA LYS A 744 -30.56 8.27 0.21
C LYS A 744 -31.09 7.63 -1.08
N ALA A 745 -31.19 8.41 -2.16
CA ALA A 745 -31.61 7.93 -3.46
C ALA A 745 -30.68 6.84 -4.02
N ALA A 746 -31.26 5.92 -4.80
CA ALA A 746 -30.49 4.86 -5.47
C ALA A 746 -29.51 5.42 -6.52
N ASP A 747 -29.92 6.46 -7.26
CA ASP A 747 -29.04 7.24 -8.13
C ASP A 747 -28.69 8.56 -7.46
N VAL A 748 -27.68 8.48 -6.59
CA VAL A 748 -27.13 9.59 -5.81
C VAL A 748 -26.70 10.75 -6.71
N ARG A 749 -26.12 10.48 -7.88
CA ARG A 749 -25.59 11.54 -8.74
C ARG A 749 -26.73 12.33 -9.37
N ALA A 750 -27.71 11.64 -9.94
CA ALA A 750 -28.88 12.28 -10.52
C ALA A 750 -29.64 13.09 -9.45
N GLU A 751 -29.76 12.55 -8.24
CA GLU A 751 -30.41 13.26 -7.13
C GLU A 751 -29.64 14.50 -6.69
N GLY A 752 -28.31 14.43 -6.56
CA GLY A 752 -27.48 15.59 -6.24
C GLY A 752 -27.55 16.69 -7.31
N GLU A 753 -27.58 16.31 -8.59
CA GLU A 753 -27.79 17.25 -9.71
C GLU A 753 -29.19 17.90 -9.64
N ARG A 754 -30.23 17.14 -9.27
CA ARG A 754 -31.59 17.65 -9.10
C ARG A 754 -31.72 18.63 -7.93
N VAL A 755 -31.16 18.28 -6.77
CA VAL A 755 -31.16 19.13 -5.56
C VAL A 755 -30.46 20.46 -5.86
N THR A 756 -29.29 20.42 -6.49
CA THR A 756 -28.52 21.64 -6.77
C THR A 756 -29.17 22.50 -7.85
N ALA A 757 -29.79 21.91 -8.87
CA ALA A 757 -30.58 22.66 -9.86
C ALA A 757 -31.77 23.38 -9.22
N ALA A 758 -32.52 22.70 -8.34
CA ALA A 758 -33.63 23.33 -7.62
C ALA A 758 -33.17 24.43 -6.66
N PHE A 759 -32.03 24.24 -5.99
CA PHE A 759 -31.43 25.28 -5.14
C PHE A 759 -31.11 26.54 -5.94
N LYS A 760 -30.55 26.41 -7.15
CA LYS A 760 -30.32 27.53 -8.05
C LYS A 760 -31.61 28.26 -8.41
N GLU A 761 -32.65 27.53 -8.83
CA GLU A 761 -33.94 28.11 -9.19
C GLU A 761 -34.60 28.82 -8.00
N TRP A 762 -34.49 28.25 -6.81
CA TRP A 762 -34.98 28.83 -5.57
C TRP A 762 -34.28 30.16 -5.23
N VAL A 763 -32.97 30.24 -5.42
CA VAL A 763 -32.21 31.49 -5.25
C VAL A 763 -32.59 32.52 -6.33
N ASP A 764 -32.64 32.13 -7.61
CA ASP A 764 -33.01 33.03 -8.71
C ASP A 764 -34.44 33.58 -8.58
N ALA A 765 -35.34 32.82 -7.95
CA ALA A 765 -36.71 33.25 -7.65
C ALA A 765 -36.79 34.23 -6.45
N GLY A 766 -35.65 34.60 -5.85
CA GLY A 766 -35.57 35.56 -4.75
C GLY A 766 -35.85 34.95 -3.37
N CYS A 767 -35.49 33.66 -3.18
CA CYS A 767 -35.46 32.91 -1.92
C CYS A 767 -36.11 33.62 -0.70
N CYS A 768 -37.33 33.24 -0.36
CA CYS A 768 -38.07 33.78 0.79
C CYS A 768 -38.33 35.31 0.75
N GLY A 769 -38.32 35.93 -0.43
CA GLY A 769 -38.57 37.37 -0.61
C GLY A 769 -37.32 38.25 -0.47
N ALA A 770 -36.13 37.63 -0.39
CA ALA A 770 -34.86 38.32 -0.22
C ALA A 770 -34.23 38.64 -1.58
N SER A 771 -34.29 39.90 -2.02
CA SER A 771 -33.49 40.43 -3.17
C SER A 771 -31.97 40.50 -2.91
N HIS A 772 -31.51 39.75 -1.91
CA HIS A 772 -30.29 39.94 -1.12
C HIS A 772 -29.31 38.76 -1.26
N TRP A 773 -29.77 37.63 -1.79
CA TRP A 773 -28.92 36.50 -2.16
C TRP A 773 -28.70 36.54 -3.67
N GLN A 774 -27.45 36.41 -4.11
CA GLN A 774 -27.09 36.57 -5.52
C GLN A 774 -26.15 35.45 -5.96
N LEU A 775 -26.53 34.74 -7.03
CA LEU A 775 -25.63 33.77 -7.66
C LEU A 775 -24.35 34.47 -8.11
N GLU A 776 -23.19 33.88 -7.80
CA GLU A 776 -21.93 34.36 -8.35
C GLU A 776 -21.88 34.10 -9.86
N LYS A 777 -21.52 35.14 -10.62
CA LYS A 777 -21.44 35.06 -12.09
C LYS A 777 -20.38 34.06 -12.55
N GLU A 778 -19.25 34.02 -11.85
CA GLU A 778 -18.14 33.12 -12.12
C GLU A 778 -18.22 31.92 -11.18
N ASN A 779 -18.89 30.87 -11.64
CA ASN A 779 -19.10 29.65 -10.86
C ASN A 779 -18.95 28.41 -11.77
N TYR A 780 -18.11 27.47 -11.36
CA TYR A 780 -17.72 26.31 -12.16
C TYR A 780 -18.09 24.96 -11.50
N GLU A 781 -18.72 24.99 -10.33
CA GLU A 781 -19.11 23.81 -9.57
C GLU A 781 -20.30 24.14 -8.66
N GLY A 782 -21.34 23.29 -8.68
CA GLY A 782 -22.54 23.54 -7.87
C GLY A 782 -23.10 24.94 -8.09
N TRP A 783 -23.55 25.57 -7.01
CA TRP A 783 -24.03 26.95 -7.02
C TRP A 783 -23.51 27.73 -5.82
N ARG A 784 -22.57 28.65 -6.09
CA ARG A 784 -22.08 29.62 -5.13
C ARG A 784 -22.96 30.87 -5.13
N VAL A 785 -23.34 31.31 -3.95
CA VAL A 785 -24.28 32.41 -3.72
C VAL A 785 -23.67 33.36 -2.70
N LYS A 786 -23.58 34.63 -3.05
CA LYS A 786 -23.31 35.70 -2.10
C LYS A 786 -24.56 35.96 -1.27
N VAL A 787 -24.41 36.03 0.04
CA VAL A 787 -25.48 36.36 0.98
C VAL A 787 -25.22 37.74 1.59
N ASP A 788 -26.23 38.62 1.54
CA ASP A 788 -26.16 39.98 2.07
C ASP A 788 -27.52 40.43 2.63
N GLU A 789 -27.82 40.07 3.88
CA GLU A 789 -29.04 40.45 4.60
C GLU A 789 -28.84 41.69 5.48
N GLY A 790 -27.86 42.55 5.17
CA GLY A 790 -27.52 43.72 5.98
C GLY A 790 -26.82 43.34 7.29
N ASP A 791 -27.10 44.09 8.37
CA ASP A 791 -26.36 43.99 9.66
C ASP A 791 -26.45 42.61 10.37
N SER A 792 -27.27 41.67 9.88
CA SER A 792 -27.49 40.35 10.49
C SER A 792 -26.77 39.18 9.81
N SER A 793 -26.48 39.24 8.52
CA SER A 793 -25.75 38.17 7.82
C SER A 793 -25.14 38.67 6.50
N GLU A 794 -23.81 38.75 6.44
CA GLU A 794 -23.02 38.89 5.22
C GLU A 794 -22.17 37.63 5.09
N GLY A 795 -22.11 37.01 3.92
CA GLY A 795 -21.39 35.76 3.75
C GLY A 795 -21.54 35.13 2.37
N TRP A 796 -21.34 33.82 2.30
CA TRP A 796 -21.63 33.04 1.10
C TRP A 796 -21.99 31.60 1.44
N ILE A 797 -22.65 30.96 0.48
CA ILE A 797 -23.02 29.56 0.50
C ILE A 797 -22.64 28.93 -0.84
N LEU A 798 -22.09 27.72 -0.81
CA LEU A 798 -21.91 26.85 -1.97
C LEU A 798 -22.60 25.54 -1.70
N LEU A 799 -23.57 25.19 -2.55
CA LEU A 799 -24.18 23.87 -2.57
C LEU A 799 -23.73 23.13 -3.83
N ARG A 800 -23.08 21.98 -3.67
CA ARG A 800 -22.57 21.17 -4.79
C ARG A 800 -22.77 19.68 -4.53
N PRO A 801 -22.86 18.85 -5.58
CA PRO A 801 -22.72 17.41 -5.40
C PRO A 801 -21.30 17.08 -4.91
N SER A 802 -21.19 16.04 -4.11
CA SER A 802 -19.89 15.51 -3.72
C SER A 802 -19.21 14.76 -4.86
N LEU A 803 -17.87 14.74 -4.84
CA LEU A 803 -17.07 14.05 -5.84
C LEU A 803 -16.94 12.55 -5.56
N HIS A 804 -17.00 12.15 -4.29
CA HIS A 804 -16.66 10.80 -3.84
C HIS A 804 -17.75 10.15 -2.98
N ASP A 805 -18.51 10.95 -2.23
CA ASP A 805 -19.44 10.46 -1.23
C ASP A 805 -20.90 10.66 -1.68
N PRO A 806 -21.86 9.90 -1.14
CA PRO A 806 -23.25 10.01 -1.50
C PRO A 806 -23.95 11.17 -0.78
N ASP A 807 -23.43 12.38 -0.94
CA ASP A 807 -23.92 13.58 -0.30
C ASP A 807 -23.92 14.80 -1.25
N VAL A 808 -24.72 15.81 -0.91
CA VAL A 808 -24.46 17.18 -1.36
C VAL A 808 -23.68 17.89 -0.26
N VAL A 809 -22.64 18.59 -0.68
CA VAL A 809 -21.75 19.33 0.21
C VAL A 809 -22.17 20.79 0.22
N LEU A 810 -22.33 21.29 1.43
CA LEU A 810 -22.70 22.65 1.74
C LEU A 810 -21.51 23.33 2.42
N ASN A 811 -20.89 24.31 1.76
CA ASN A 811 -19.92 25.20 2.39
C ASN A 811 -20.62 26.53 2.70
N VAL A 812 -20.47 27.02 3.93
CA VAL A 812 -21.04 28.31 4.36
C VAL A 812 -20.00 29.10 5.14
N GLU A 813 -19.90 30.39 4.84
CA GLU A 813 -19.16 31.36 5.65
C GLU A 813 -20.05 32.56 6.00
N SER A 814 -19.82 33.15 7.17
CA SER A 814 -20.46 34.37 7.65
C SER A 814 -19.40 35.33 8.22
N GLU A 815 -19.58 36.61 7.94
CA GLU A 815 -18.79 37.73 8.47
C GLU A 815 -19.36 38.22 9.84
N HIS A 816 -20.46 37.61 10.33
CA HIS A 816 -21.14 37.99 11.57
C HIS A 816 -21.38 36.80 12.49
N GLU A 817 -21.29 37.02 13.81
CA GLU A 817 -21.68 36.05 14.84
C GLU A 817 -23.19 35.74 14.73
N GLY A 818 -23.54 34.46 14.63
CA GLY A 818 -24.91 33.99 14.40
C GLY A 818 -25.39 34.06 12.96
N GLY A 819 -24.62 34.65 12.04
CA GLY A 819 -25.04 34.79 10.63
C GLY A 819 -25.14 33.45 9.90
N MET A 820 -24.30 32.46 10.22
CA MET A 820 -24.46 31.12 9.66
C MET A 820 -25.79 30.47 10.05
N ARG A 821 -26.25 30.68 11.29
CA ARG A 821 -27.54 30.15 11.75
C ARG A 821 -28.69 30.74 10.94
N ALA A 822 -28.65 32.04 10.62
CA ALA A 822 -29.63 32.69 9.76
C ALA A 822 -29.62 32.10 8.35
N ILE A 823 -28.43 31.98 7.73
CA ILE A 823 -28.25 31.39 6.40
C ILE A 823 -28.80 29.96 6.34
N LEU A 824 -28.45 29.12 7.33
CA LEU A 824 -28.88 27.72 7.38
C LEU A 824 -30.38 27.57 7.67
N ALA A 825 -31.00 28.52 8.38
CA ALA A 825 -32.45 28.51 8.60
C ALA A 825 -33.21 28.66 7.26
N HIS A 826 -32.77 29.58 6.39
CA HIS A 826 -33.33 29.70 5.03
C HIS A 826 -33.10 28.45 4.19
N LEU A 827 -31.93 27.81 4.32
CA LEU A 827 -31.68 26.55 3.62
C LEU A 827 -32.59 25.40 4.10
N LEU A 828 -32.95 25.37 5.39
CA LEU A 828 -33.95 24.42 5.89
C LEU A 828 -35.34 24.68 5.30
N GLU A 829 -35.72 25.93 5.07
CA GLU A 829 -36.98 26.26 4.37
C GLU A 829 -36.97 25.73 2.94
N PHE A 830 -35.85 25.85 2.22
CA PHE A 830 -35.67 25.23 0.91
C PHE A 830 -35.90 23.71 0.97
N PHE A 831 -35.19 22.99 1.84
CA PHE A 831 -35.39 21.53 1.94
C PHE A 831 -36.81 21.13 2.37
N LYS A 832 -37.46 21.92 3.24
CA LYS A 832 -38.87 21.69 3.64
C LYS A 832 -39.84 21.95 2.49
N ALA A 833 -39.56 22.92 1.63
CA ALA A 833 -40.37 23.23 0.45
C ALA A 833 -40.24 22.15 -0.64
N HIS A 834 -39.20 21.32 -0.55
CA HIS A 834 -38.92 20.24 -1.49
C HIS A 834 -38.86 18.86 -0.80
N PRO A 835 -39.98 18.37 -0.22
CA PRO A 835 -40.04 17.07 0.46
C PRO A 835 -39.84 15.89 -0.50
N GLU A 836 -39.84 16.12 -1.81
CA GLU A 836 -39.52 15.13 -2.82
C GLU A 836 -38.02 14.78 -2.87
N PHE A 837 -37.13 15.55 -2.23
CA PHE A 837 -35.71 15.21 -2.14
C PHE A 837 -35.46 14.13 -1.09
N ASP A 838 -34.77 13.06 -1.46
CA ASP A 838 -34.40 11.99 -0.51
C ASP A 838 -33.08 12.34 0.20
N VAL A 839 -33.14 13.37 1.04
CA VAL A 839 -32.00 13.97 1.76
C VAL A 839 -32.09 13.76 3.27
N CYS A 840 -30.95 13.84 3.96
CA CYS A 840 -30.88 13.89 5.42
C CYS A 840 -30.39 15.26 5.90
N THR A 841 -31.32 16.11 6.34
CA THR A 841 -31.06 17.47 6.85
C THR A 841 -30.63 17.53 8.32
N GLY A 842 -30.56 16.40 9.02
CA GLY A 842 -30.35 16.35 10.47
C GLY A 842 -29.16 17.19 10.96
N LYS A 843 -28.02 17.16 10.25
CA LYS A 843 -26.85 18.00 10.62
C LYS A 843 -27.11 19.51 10.49
N VAL A 844 -27.92 19.91 9.52
CA VAL A 844 -28.32 21.31 9.33
C VAL A 844 -29.29 21.72 10.45
N GLU A 845 -30.26 20.86 10.76
CA GLU A 845 -31.23 21.05 11.84
C GLU A 845 -30.54 21.13 13.21
N ASP A 846 -29.61 20.21 13.48
CA ASP A 846 -28.82 20.18 14.71
C ASP A 846 -28.11 21.52 14.93
N TYR A 847 -27.52 22.10 13.89
CA TYR A 847 -26.84 23.40 14.01
C TYR A 847 -27.82 24.56 14.22
N VAL A 848 -28.92 24.58 13.47
CA VAL A 848 -29.92 25.66 13.54
C VAL A 848 -30.65 25.67 14.88
N PHE A 849 -31.03 24.49 15.39
CA PHE A 849 -31.80 24.34 16.62
C PHE A 849 -30.95 24.10 17.87
N ALA A 850 -29.65 23.87 17.75
CA ALA A 850 -28.76 23.80 18.90
C ALA A 850 -28.86 25.10 19.73
N PRO A 851 -28.97 25.00 21.07
CA PRO A 851 -28.89 26.18 21.93
C PRO A 851 -27.61 26.93 21.61
N ALA A 852 -27.68 28.26 21.51
CA ALA A 852 -26.48 29.08 21.30
C ALA A 852 -25.44 28.70 22.36
N PRO A 853 -24.16 28.48 21.99
CA PRO A 853 -23.13 28.21 22.97
C PRO A 853 -23.16 29.31 24.03
N ALA A 854 -23.18 28.92 25.31
CA ALA A 854 -23.08 29.88 26.41
C ALA A 854 -21.74 30.61 26.26
N LYS A 855 -21.81 31.94 26.06
CA LYS A 855 -20.64 32.81 25.89
C LYS A 855 -19.67 32.72 27.06
#